data_AF-A0A960X1S9-F1
#
_entry.id   AF-A0A960X1S9-F1
#
_cell.length_a   1.000
_cell.length_b   1.000
_cell.length_c   1.000
_cell.angle_alpha   90.00
_cell.angle_beta   90.00
_cell.angle_gamma   90.00
#
_symmetry.space_group_name_H-M   'P 1'
#
loop_
_entity.id
_entity.type
_entity.pdbx_description
1 polymer ?
#
loop_
_entity_poly.entity_id
_entity_poly.type
_entity_poly.pdbx_seq_one_letter_code
_entity_poly.pdbx_strand_id
1 'polypeptide(L)'
;MKHFSRFHLQLITVGVLSFAIGDASELSAQTFGSWNLNNNGNWGTASNWVPNNIVPGGVGSIVSLNNNITANRTITLDGPRTVGFLVLGDTSSNQSYTIAGSTLTFDFGDLAGGNSFLNKFQGGVDTISAPIHVDQVLNMRITTQQIRLTGALEGAGVITDYGNGRLRLMGDNSASDVDLWLWNRGTNSVNNNPQVELAAATGNAIGGNIRVGNGSFGGHGHAVLQLESGRTNLDQIKDTATVRFEGVSSRWGYFKLMGGNETVGRILDIGSGAVIENMESETVNTNAVLTVAGDDFSYVGAYFRDRSGGTGTGTLGLTKAGNGLMTMQGANIRYTGATTVTNGTLELIDTTNFASSILVQSGAAVRLSHLANNNLNFNDTITGGGDLEIYAPGGNNGYITYQAGGNNLGELRVLQGGLTLSGGGNTFTGVTVGGREINQNMDLILSASNAINGDFKVTGDFSTTLSLVDVLGSNPVSGSVSVNQATFRIRNGGSIGSPTSITLAGRAGNSGEFAVDNGATSNSNRIGDSTLFISKGGRFNFNAGSGTSETIGQLTLAKGELQIAHAGTGTLTFSSSLDRQPGTTLNITRADIGGSGKVKFGSALTTVNGIVPGGWATVGKEWATYGANGFGPFSGYTVDQSPTTWLATTNAKVSGTNPATMSASTTINSLNITTSNNQNRTVNLGAANRTLTIASGGILSSTRDHVINQGALTSGGSELVFTIFDRQLTVNSVVSGAGDSLVKGGLGLLILNGTNSYTGKTYLNNGTTRITRDNNLGTAPGGLVADHLEIN
;
A
#
# COMPACT_ATOMS: atom_id res chain seq x y z
N MET A 1 -43.12 -5.05 -6.21
CA MET A 1 -44.56 -5.30 -5.98
C MET A 1 -45.01 -4.52 -4.76
N LYS A 2 -45.95 -3.59 -4.94
CA LYS A 2 -46.40 -2.59 -3.97
C LYS A 2 -47.69 -3.07 -3.27
N HIS A 3 -47.60 -3.88 -2.20
CA HIS A 3 -48.76 -4.14 -1.32
C HIS A 3 -48.30 -4.52 0.10
N PHE A 4 -47.81 -3.55 0.88
CA PHE A 4 -47.69 -3.69 2.34
C PHE A 4 -47.91 -2.33 2.99
N SER A 5 -49.16 -1.86 2.94
CA SER A 5 -49.60 -0.66 3.64
C SER A 5 -50.95 -0.95 4.25
N ARG A 6 -51.03 -0.83 5.59
CA ARG A 6 -52.20 -0.99 6.47
C ARG A 6 -52.51 -2.40 6.98
N PHE A 7 -51.66 -2.90 7.89
CA PHE A 7 -52.11 -3.79 8.98
C PHE A 7 -52.42 -2.93 10.22
N HIS A 8 -53.58 -2.27 10.19
CA HIS A 8 -54.33 -1.94 11.40
C HIS A 8 -55.62 -2.74 11.30
N LEU A 9 -55.66 -3.92 11.91
CA LEU A 9 -56.90 -4.64 12.13
C LEU A 9 -56.88 -5.16 13.56
N GLN A 10 -57.74 -4.57 14.38
CA GLN A 10 -58.13 -5.08 15.69
C GLN A 10 -58.67 -6.50 15.48
N LEU A 11 -57.93 -7.50 15.95
CA LEU A 11 -58.40 -8.88 16.01
C LEU A 11 -59.24 -9.04 17.30
N ILE A 12 -60.52 -8.69 17.22
CA ILE A 12 -61.54 -9.23 18.11
C ILE A 12 -62.61 -9.83 17.19
N THR A 13 -62.98 -11.06 17.50
CA THR A 13 -64.08 -11.87 16.96
C THR A 13 -63.71 -12.91 15.88
N VAL A 14 -63.80 -14.16 16.34
CA VAL A 14 -64.00 -15.44 15.66
C VAL A 14 -64.48 -15.32 14.19
N GLY A 15 -63.69 -15.88 13.26
CA GLY A 15 -64.10 -16.07 11.86
C GLY A 15 -62.99 -16.73 11.05
N VAL A 16 -63.22 -17.97 10.63
CA VAL A 16 -62.34 -18.81 9.80
C VAL A 16 -61.95 -18.06 8.52
N LEU A 17 -60.65 -17.82 8.29
CA LEU A 17 -60.13 -17.45 6.98
C LEU A 17 -59.79 -18.73 6.21
N SER A 18 -60.64 -19.12 5.25
CA SER A 18 -60.26 -20.06 4.20
C SER A 18 -59.42 -19.33 3.16
N PHE A 19 -58.13 -19.67 3.04
CA PHE A 19 -57.35 -19.41 1.83
C PHE A 19 -57.62 -20.54 0.83
N ALA A 20 -57.81 -20.19 -0.44
CA ALA A 20 -57.98 -21.15 -1.53
C ALA A 20 -56.68 -21.97 -1.70
N ILE A 21 -56.79 -23.29 -1.62
CA ILE A 21 -55.67 -24.25 -1.67
C ILE A 21 -55.78 -25.05 -2.97
N GLY A 22 -54.70 -25.10 -3.73
CA GLY A 22 -54.48 -26.13 -4.76
C GLY A 22 -53.94 -27.39 -4.10
N ASP A 23 -54.47 -28.54 -4.52
CA ASP A 23 -54.14 -29.93 -4.17
C ASP A 23 -54.04 -30.32 -2.68
N ALA A 24 -55.00 -31.15 -2.27
CA ALA A 24 -55.29 -31.55 -0.90
C ALA A 24 -54.44 -32.72 -0.35
N SER A 25 -53.27 -33.03 -0.96
CA SER A 25 -52.45 -34.18 -0.55
C SER A 25 -51.26 -33.85 0.38
N GLU A 26 -51.07 -32.58 0.77
CA GLU A 26 -49.98 -32.17 1.69
C GLU A 26 -50.46 -31.44 2.98
N LEU A 27 -51.76 -31.51 3.31
CA LEU A 27 -52.27 -30.93 4.55
C LEU A 27 -51.95 -31.81 5.78
N SER A 28 -50.72 -31.72 6.29
CA SER A 28 -50.49 -31.87 7.73
C SER A 28 -51.36 -30.81 8.42
N ALA A 29 -52.43 -31.23 9.10
CA ALA A 29 -53.47 -30.33 9.60
C ALA A 29 -52.87 -29.20 10.46
N GLN A 30 -52.97 -27.96 9.96
CA GLN A 30 -52.58 -26.77 10.70
C GLN A 30 -53.42 -26.68 11.98
N THR A 31 -52.81 -26.92 13.14
CA THR A 31 -53.53 -26.87 14.43
C THR A 31 -53.52 -25.45 15.00
N PHE A 32 -54.65 -24.99 15.53
CA PHE A 32 -54.77 -23.76 16.30
C PHE A 32 -55.04 -24.08 17.76
N GLY A 33 -54.33 -23.43 18.67
CA GLY A 33 -54.60 -23.52 20.11
C GLY A 33 -54.28 -22.22 20.84
N SER A 34 -55.25 -21.75 21.63
CA SER A 34 -55.03 -20.69 22.62
C SER A 34 -54.91 -21.32 23.99
N TRP A 35 -53.89 -20.94 24.74
CA TRP A 35 -53.76 -21.36 26.15
C TRP A 35 -55.00 -20.90 26.91
N ASN A 36 -55.49 -21.66 27.89
CA ASN A 36 -56.67 -21.34 28.70
C ASN A 36 -56.43 -21.54 30.21
N LEU A 37 -55.20 -21.90 30.61
CA LEU A 37 -54.87 -22.17 32.00
C LEU A 37 -54.25 -20.93 32.66
N ASN A 38 -54.95 -20.33 33.63
CA ASN A 38 -54.37 -19.33 34.54
C ASN A 38 -53.65 -20.02 35.71
N ASN A 39 -52.75 -20.95 35.38
CA ASN A 39 -51.85 -21.67 36.27
C ASN A 39 -50.60 -22.14 35.52
N ASN A 40 -49.57 -22.57 36.24
CA ASN A 40 -48.49 -23.34 35.62
C ASN A 40 -49.07 -24.64 35.06
N GLY A 41 -48.55 -25.10 33.93
CA GLY A 41 -49.04 -26.34 33.31
C GLY A 41 -48.18 -26.84 32.16
N ASN A 42 -48.42 -28.10 31.77
CA ASN A 42 -47.72 -28.75 30.67
C ASN A 42 -48.39 -28.40 29.33
N TRP A 43 -47.58 -28.20 28.30
CA TRP A 43 -48.02 -27.98 26.93
C TRP A 43 -48.80 -29.18 26.38
N GLY A 44 -48.39 -30.41 26.72
CA GLY A 44 -49.05 -31.64 26.28
C GLY A 44 -50.42 -31.94 26.89
N THR A 45 -50.89 -31.15 27.85
CA THR A 45 -52.20 -31.36 28.47
C THR A 45 -53.31 -30.73 27.62
N ALA A 46 -54.10 -31.56 26.95
CA ALA A 46 -55.12 -31.13 25.99
C ALA A 46 -56.17 -30.16 26.58
N SER A 47 -56.55 -30.32 27.85
CA SER A 47 -57.52 -29.43 28.54
C SER A 47 -57.02 -28.01 28.80
N ASN A 48 -55.72 -27.74 28.58
CA ASN A 48 -55.15 -26.40 28.73
C ASN A 48 -55.37 -25.54 27.47
N TRP A 49 -55.97 -26.08 26.40
CA TRP A 49 -56.05 -25.44 25.09
C TRP A 49 -57.50 -25.29 24.61
N VAL A 50 -57.86 -24.08 24.16
CA VAL A 50 -59.16 -23.77 23.54
C VAL A 50 -58.96 -23.42 22.05
N PRO A 51 -59.99 -23.59 21.18
CA PRO A 51 -61.38 -23.97 21.49
C PRO A 51 -61.64 -25.48 21.62
N ASN A 52 -60.75 -26.34 21.14
CA ASN A 52 -61.10 -27.74 20.87
C ASN A 52 -60.55 -28.77 21.87
N ASN A 53 -59.87 -28.35 22.94
CA ASN A 53 -59.13 -29.26 23.83
C ASN A 53 -58.16 -30.18 23.07
N ILE A 54 -57.46 -29.61 22.09
CA ILE A 54 -56.43 -30.30 21.28
C ILE A 54 -55.11 -29.61 21.56
N VAL A 55 -54.06 -30.40 21.80
CA VAL A 55 -52.70 -29.88 21.95
C VAL A 55 -52.23 -29.34 20.60
N PRO A 56 -51.93 -28.04 20.46
CA PRO A 56 -51.39 -27.51 19.23
C PRO A 56 -49.93 -27.95 19.05
N GLY A 57 -49.57 -28.30 17.81
CA GLY A 57 -48.22 -28.71 17.44
C GLY A 57 -48.13 -29.22 16.00
N GLY A 58 -46.93 -29.14 15.42
CA GLY A 58 -46.62 -29.52 14.05
C GLY A 58 -46.36 -28.31 13.15
N VAL A 59 -45.83 -28.57 11.96
CA VAL A 59 -45.49 -27.56 10.95
C VAL A 59 -46.70 -26.65 10.65
N GLY A 60 -46.49 -25.34 10.66
CA GLY A 60 -47.52 -24.33 10.40
C GLY A 60 -48.47 -24.03 11.56
N SER A 61 -48.39 -24.74 12.68
CA SER A 61 -49.35 -24.60 13.80
C SER A 61 -49.34 -23.19 14.41
N ILE A 62 -50.53 -22.68 14.77
CA ILE A 62 -50.71 -21.34 15.32
C ILE A 62 -51.06 -21.44 16.81
N VAL A 63 -50.23 -20.82 17.65
CA VAL A 63 -50.32 -20.90 19.10
C VAL A 63 -50.46 -19.51 19.70
N SER A 64 -51.42 -19.36 20.61
CA SER A 64 -51.67 -18.09 21.31
C SER A 64 -51.52 -18.24 22.83
N LEU A 65 -50.54 -17.53 23.39
CA LEU A 65 -50.26 -17.44 24.81
C LEU A 65 -50.56 -16.02 25.30
N ASN A 66 -51.84 -15.67 25.32
CA ASN A 66 -52.29 -14.29 25.52
C ASN A 66 -53.44 -14.13 26.52
N ASN A 67 -53.67 -15.11 27.40
CA ASN A 67 -54.67 -14.93 28.44
C ASN A 67 -54.27 -13.83 29.42
N ASN A 68 -55.28 -13.20 30.00
CA ASN A 68 -55.12 -12.40 31.21
C ASN A 68 -54.75 -13.33 32.38
N ILE A 69 -53.52 -13.25 32.86
CA ILE A 69 -53.00 -14.06 33.97
C ILE A 69 -52.77 -13.21 35.22
N THR A 70 -53.06 -13.77 36.39
CA THR A 70 -52.98 -13.03 37.67
C THR A 70 -51.63 -13.12 38.39
N ALA A 71 -50.74 -13.98 37.91
CA ALA A 71 -49.36 -14.14 38.37
C ALA A 71 -48.50 -14.62 37.19
N ASN A 72 -47.17 -14.50 37.27
CA ASN A 72 -46.27 -15.06 36.26
C ASN A 72 -46.50 -16.57 36.13
N ARG A 73 -46.61 -17.08 34.89
CA ARG A 73 -46.93 -18.49 34.63
C ARG A 73 -45.84 -19.17 33.83
N THR A 74 -45.55 -20.41 34.19
CA THR A 74 -44.65 -21.29 33.44
C THR A 74 -45.45 -22.31 32.64
N ILE A 75 -45.17 -22.40 31.35
CA ILE A 75 -45.67 -23.39 30.41
C ILE A 75 -44.52 -24.35 30.13
N THR A 76 -44.68 -25.61 30.55
CA THR A 76 -43.64 -26.63 30.42
C THR A 76 -43.82 -27.43 29.14
N LEU A 77 -42.81 -27.40 28.27
CA LEU A 77 -42.63 -28.28 27.12
C LEU A 77 -42.21 -29.67 27.63
N ASP A 78 -43.20 -30.51 27.89
CA ASP A 78 -43.08 -31.90 28.34
C ASP A 78 -42.59 -32.88 27.25
N GLY A 79 -42.28 -32.34 26.08
CA GLY A 79 -41.62 -32.97 24.94
C GLY A 79 -41.37 -31.91 23.85
N PRO A 80 -40.58 -32.21 22.80
CA PRO A 80 -40.34 -31.27 21.72
C PRO A 80 -41.64 -30.81 21.06
N ARG A 81 -41.75 -29.51 20.75
CA ARG A 81 -42.93 -28.92 20.11
C ARG A 81 -42.54 -28.14 18.86
N THR A 82 -43.31 -28.29 17.79
CA THR A 82 -43.17 -27.51 16.57
C THR A 82 -44.34 -26.53 16.45
N VAL A 83 -44.05 -25.27 16.16
CA VAL A 83 -45.04 -24.22 15.90
C VAL A 83 -44.63 -23.42 14.68
N GLY A 84 -45.60 -22.91 13.94
CA GLY A 84 -45.35 -21.96 12.87
C GLY A 84 -45.50 -20.50 13.34
N PHE A 85 -46.54 -20.21 14.11
CA PHE A 85 -46.83 -18.86 14.60
C PHE A 85 -47.07 -18.91 16.11
N LEU A 86 -46.35 -18.09 16.87
CA LEU A 86 -46.53 -17.92 18.31
C LEU A 86 -46.93 -16.48 18.66
N VAL A 87 -48.10 -16.29 19.26
CA VAL A 87 -48.46 -15.05 19.95
C VAL A 87 -48.11 -15.19 21.43
N LEU A 88 -47.44 -14.19 22.00
CA LEU A 88 -47.00 -14.19 23.39
C LEU A 88 -47.32 -12.86 24.07
N GLY A 89 -47.83 -12.93 25.30
CA GLY A 89 -47.90 -11.79 26.21
C GLY A 89 -49.24 -11.67 26.93
N ASP A 90 -49.18 -11.37 28.22
CA ASP A 90 -50.35 -11.11 29.05
C ASP A 90 -51.11 -9.85 28.59
N THR A 91 -52.42 -9.99 28.41
CA THR A 91 -53.31 -8.87 28.03
C THR A 91 -53.41 -7.76 29.07
N SER A 92 -53.02 -8.00 30.34
CA SER A 92 -53.07 -6.99 31.41
C SER A 92 -51.75 -6.23 31.65
N SER A 93 -50.77 -6.36 30.74
CA SER A 93 -49.46 -5.66 30.74
C SER A 93 -48.53 -5.89 31.94
N ASN A 94 -48.92 -6.65 32.95
CA ASN A 94 -48.15 -6.74 34.20
C ASN A 94 -47.46 -8.09 34.42
N GLN A 95 -48.05 -9.19 33.96
CA GLN A 95 -47.54 -10.53 34.20
C GLN A 95 -46.77 -11.09 33.00
N SER A 96 -45.94 -12.09 33.25
CA SER A 96 -45.07 -12.71 32.24
C SER A 96 -45.32 -14.21 32.11
N TYR A 97 -45.17 -14.71 30.89
CA TYR A 97 -45.09 -16.13 30.59
C TYR A 97 -43.63 -16.58 30.52
N THR A 98 -43.36 -17.78 31.04
CA THR A 98 -42.11 -18.52 30.84
C THR A 98 -42.41 -19.80 30.06
N ILE A 99 -41.78 -20.01 28.91
CA ILE A 99 -41.82 -21.29 28.18
C ILE A 99 -40.51 -22.03 28.48
N ALA A 100 -40.61 -23.19 29.14
CA ALA A 100 -39.44 -23.95 29.62
C ALA A 100 -39.55 -25.44 29.25
N GLY A 101 -38.46 -26.19 29.29
CA GLY A 101 -38.47 -27.65 29.05
C GLY A 101 -37.72 -28.05 27.78
N SER A 102 -38.31 -28.98 27.01
CA SER A 102 -37.76 -29.48 25.73
C SER A 102 -37.72 -28.41 24.63
N THR A 103 -37.10 -28.71 23.49
CA THR A 103 -36.97 -27.80 22.34
C THR A 103 -38.30 -27.31 21.76
N LEU A 104 -38.35 -26.03 21.40
CA LEU A 104 -39.40 -25.38 20.63
C LEU A 104 -38.90 -25.09 19.20
N THR A 105 -39.40 -25.83 18.22
CA THR A 105 -39.06 -25.68 16.80
C THR A 105 -40.01 -24.68 16.14
N PHE A 106 -39.45 -23.70 15.41
CA PHE A 106 -40.23 -22.78 14.58
C PHE A 106 -40.20 -23.20 13.12
N ASP A 107 -41.30 -23.75 12.63
CA ASP A 107 -41.44 -24.23 11.25
C ASP A 107 -42.85 -23.95 10.70
N PHE A 108 -42.92 -23.16 9.62
CA PHE A 108 -44.16 -22.85 8.90
C PHE A 108 -44.33 -23.69 7.62
N GLY A 109 -43.36 -24.56 7.28
CA GLY A 109 -43.31 -25.29 6.02
C GLY A 109 -43.24 -24.34 4.84
N ASP A 110 -43.82 -24.75 3.70
CA ASP A 110 -43.86 -23.89 2.50
C ASP A 110 -44.86 -22.72 2.61
N LEU A 111 -45.70 -22.71 3.64
CA LEU A 111 -46.64 -21.62 3.89
C LEU A 111 -45.87 -20.35 4.28
N ALA A 112 -46.46 -19.18 4.02
CA ALA A 112 -45.85 -17.86 4.27
C ALA A 112 -44.43 -17.68 3.66
N GLY A 113 -44.10 -18.48 2.64
CA GLY A 113 -42.80 -18.47 1.98
C GLY A 113 -41.66 -19.03 2.83
N GLY A 114 -41.93 -19.99 3.72
CA GLY A 114 -40.90 -20.60 4.58
C GLY A 114 -40.71 -19.93 5.94
N ASN A 115 -41.43 -18.84 6.21
CA ASN A 115 -41.17 -17.97 7.35
C ASN A 115 -42.06 -18.31 8.56
N SER A 116 -41.44 -18.46 9.73
CA SER A 116 -42.12 -18.61 11.02
C SER A 116 -42.25 -17.27 11.73
N PHE A 117 -43.15 -17.18 12.73
CA PHE A 117 -43.44 -15.92 13.41
C PHE A 117 -43.53 -16.06 14.92
N LEU A 118 -42.95 -15.09 15.63
CA LEU A 118 -43.16 -14.87 17.06
C LEU A 118 -43.60 -13.42 17.26
N ASN A 119 -44.79 -13.20 17.78
CA ASN A 119 -45.34 -11.88 18.04
C ASN A 119 -45.55 -11.67 19.54
N LYS A 120 -44.66 -10.88 20.16
CA LYS A 120 -44.88 -10.34 21.50
C LYS A 120 -45.65 -9.02 21.38
N PHE A 121 -46.90 -8.99 21.84
CA PHE A 121 -47.77 -7.82 21.64
C PHE A 121 -48.01 -6.99 22.92
N GLN A 122 -48.00 -7.61 24.11
CA GLN A 122 -48.20 -6.95 25.41
C GLN A 122 -47.58 -7.79 26.55
N GLY A 123 -47.98 -7.57 27.80
CA GLY A 123 -47.50 -8.28 28.99
C GLY A 123 -46.21 -7.70 29.58
N GLY A 124 -45.74 -8.34 30.65
CA GLY A 124 -44.45 -8.14 31.32
C GLY A 124 -43.25 -8.57 30.48
N VAL A 125 -42.19 -9.05 31.14
CA VAL A 125 -40.98 -9.56 30.47
C VAL A 125 -41.08 -11.07 30.31
N ASP A 126 -41.64 -11.51 29.19
CA ASP A 126 -41.77 -12.94 28.88
C ASP A 126 -40.40 -13.60 28.64
N THR A 127 -40.28 -14.87 28.96
CA THR A 127 -39.05 -15.65 28.85
C THR A 127 -39.28 -16.96 28.11
N ILE A 128 -38.39 -17.30 27.17
CA ILE A 128 -38.29 -18.64 26.60
C ILE A 128 -36.95 -19.21 27.08
N SER A 129 -37.02 -20.15 28.01
CA SER A 129 -35.86 -20.87 28.55
C SER A 129 -35.67 -22.25 27.94
N ALA A 130 -36.67 -22.74 27.20
CA ALA A 130 -36.52 -23.88 26.31
C ALA A 130 -35.55 -23.55 25.15
N PRO A 131 -34.78 -24.54 24.64
CA PRO A 131 -34.05 -24.37 23.38
C PRO A 131 -35.00 -24.02 22.24
N ILE A 132 -34.54 -23.21 21.28
CA ILE A 132 -35.31 -22.79 20.12
C ILE A 132 -34.60 -23.28 18.86
N HIS A 133 -35.26 -24.12 18.06
CA HIS A 133 -34.72 -24.62 16.80
C HIS A 133 -35.26 -23.84 15.61
N VAL A 134 -34.37 -23.36 14.73
CA VAL A 134 -34.67 -22.51 13.58
C VAL A 134 -33.79 -22.91 12.38
N ASP A 135 -34.41 -23.43 11.31
CA ASP A 135 -33.74 -23.74 10.03
C ASP A 135 -34.05 -22.73 8.91
N GLN A 136 -35.08 -21.89 9.10
CA GLN A 136 -35.53 -20.87 8.15
C GLN A 136 -35.57 -19.49 8.84
N VAL A 137 -36.31 -18.51 8.29
CA VAL A 137 -36.45 -17.21 8.96
C VAL A 137 -37.53 -17.25 10.03
N LEU A 138 -37.15 -16.93 11.28
CA LEU A 138 -38.07 -16.62 12.37
C LEU A 138 -38.25 -15.10 12.49
N ASN A 139 -39.43 -14.62 12.10
CA ASN A 139 -39.81 -13.22 12.21
C ASN A 139 -40.34 -12.91 13.61
N MET A 140 -39.55 -12.15 14.37
CA MET A 140 -39.87 -11.68 15.71
C MET A 140 -40.39 -10.24 15.67
N ARG A 141 -41.62 -10.05 16.12
CA ARG A 141 -42.19 -8.73 16.36
C ARG A 141 -42.38 -8.52 17.84
N ILE A 142 -41.56 -7.66 18.42
CA ILE A 142 -41.67 -7.28 19.84
C ILE A 142 -42.28 -5.88 19.92
N THR A 143 -43.51 -5.78 20.36
CA THR A 143 -44.24 -4.49 20.30
C THR A 143 -43.94 -3.62 21.52
N THR A 144 -43.80 -4.21 22.70
CA THR A 144 -43.56 -3.53 23.97
C THR A 144 -42.66 -4.35 24.89
N GLN A 145 -42.11 -3.69 25.93
CA GLN A 145 -41.25 -4.31 26.95
C GLN A 145 -40.09 -5.10 26.34
N GLN A 146 -39.94 -6.36 26.75
CA GLN A 146 -38.82 -7.21 26.38
C GLN A 146 -39.25 -8.68 26.33
N ILE A 147 -38.63 -9.47 25.45
CA ILE A 147 -38.59 -10.94 25.57
C ILE A 147 -37.16 -11.38 25.90
N ARG A 148 -37.01 -12.37 26.80
CA ARG A 148 -35.74 -13.03 27.10
C ARG A 148 -35.69 -14.40 26.44
N LEU A 149 -34.68 -14.67 25.64
CA LEU A 149 -34.36 -16.01 25.17
C LEU A 149 -33.15 -16.49 25.97
N THR A 150 -33.40 -17.37 26.95
CA THR A 150 -32.34 -17.91 27.82
C THR A 150 -31.98 -19.35 27.48
N GLY A 151 -32.78 -20.03 26.66
CA GLY A 151 -32.41 -21.32 26.06
C GLY A 151 -31.49 -21.13 24.86
N ALA A 152 -30.81 -22.21 24.47
CA ALA A 152 -29.94 -22.22 23.29
C ALA A 152 -30.73 -22.08 21.99
N LEU A 153 -30.10 -21.50 20.97
CA LEU A 153 -30.57 -21.43 19.60
C LEU A 153 -29.94 -22.60 18.82
N GLU A 154 -30.77 -23.38 18.16
CA GLU A 154 -30.39 -24.58 17.40
C GLU A 154 -30.72 -24.36 15.92
N GLY A 155 -29.95 -24.98 15.04
CA GLY A 155 -30.11 -24.86 13.58
C GLY A 155 -29.18 -23.83 12.93
N ALA A 156 -29.51 -23.49 11.68
CA ALA A 156 -28.73 -22.59 10.82
C ALA A 156 -29.59 -21.53 10.10
N GLY A 157 -30.79 -21.26 10.62
CA GLY A 157 -31.71 -20.27 10.08
C GLY A 157 -31.37 -18.83 10.48
N VAL A 158 -32.37 -17.95 10.41
CA VAL A 158 -32.21 -16.51 10.72
C VAL A 158 -33.28 -16.07 11.70
N ILE A 159 -32.89 -15.44 12.80
CA ILE A 159 -33.83 -14.69 13.64
C ILE A 159 -33.87 -13.25 13.17
N THR A 160 -35.05 -12.76 12.82
CA THR A 160 -35.26 -11.38 12.39
C THR A 160 -36.07 -10.60 13.41
N ASP A 161 -35.51 -9.56 14.04
CA ASP A 161 -36.27 -8.64 14.90
C ASP A 161 -36.59 -7.31 14.20
N TYR A 162 -37.86 -6.90 14.31
CA TYR A 162 -38.35 -5.63 13.76
C TYR A 162 -39.32 -4.88 14.67
N GLY A 163 -39.25 -5.19 15.96
CA GLY A 163 -40.09 -4.63 17.00
C GLY A 163 -39.62 -3.27 17.54
N ASN A 164 -40.49 -2.64 18.33
CA ASN A 164 -40.13 -1.47 19.14
C ASN A 164 -39.75 -1.82 20.59
N GLY A 165 -40.04 -3.04 21.04
CA GLY A 165 -39.53 -3.58 22.30
C GLY A 165 -38.14 -4.19 22.12
N ARG A 166 -37.63 -4.80 23.18
CA ARG A 166 -36.28 -5.37 23.25
C ARG A 166 -36.28 -6.89 23.13
N LEU A 167 -35.48 -7.43 22.22
CA LEU A 167 -35.05 -8.84 22.24
C LEU A 167 -33.81 -8.94 23.11
N ARG A 168 -33.81 -9.80 24.13
CA ARG A 168 -32.60 -10.10 24.90
C ARG A 168 -32.20 -11.56 24.74
N LEU A 169 -30.98 -11.79 24.26
CA LEU A 169 -30.41 -13.11 24.00
C LEU A 169 -29.41 -13.45 25.10
N MET A 170 -29.66 -14.54 25.82
CA MET A 170 -28.93 -14.90 27.04
C MET A 170 -28.48 -16.37 27.07
N GLY A 171 -28.93 -17.19 26.13
CA GLY A 171 -28.46 -18.57 25.98
C GLY A 171 -27.03 -18.64 25.43
N ASP A 172 -26.35 -19.75 25.72
CA ASP A 172 -25.09 -20.09 25.06
C ASP A 172 -25.39 -20.71 23.69
N ASN A 173 -25.01 -20.00 22.64
CA ASN A 173 -25.26 -20.31 21.24
C ASN A 173 -23.96 -20.53 20.47
N SER A 174 -22.87 -20.88 21.17
CA SER A 174 -21.54 -21.06 20.58
C SER A 174 -21.51 -22.15 19.51
N ALA A 175 -22.34 -23.19 19.65
CA ALA A 175 -22.49 -24.29 18.71
C ALA A 175 -23.54 -24.04 17.61
N SER A 176 -24.23 -22.89 17.67
CA SER A 176 -25.26 -22.52 16.71
C SER A 176 -24.64 -21.88 15.46
N ASP A 177 -25.35 -21.96 14.33
CA ASP A 177 -25.07 -21.15 13.14
C ASP A 177 -26.27 -20.22 12.81
N VAL A 178 -27.17 -20.00 13.77
CA VAL A 178 -28.32 -19.09 13.59
C VAL A 178 -27.85 -17.64 13.45
N ASP A 179 -28.16 -17.04 12.30
CA ASP A 179 -27.90 -15.64 12.01
C ASP A 179 -28.92 -14.72 12.72
N LEU A 180 -28.51 -13.47 12.98
CA LEU A 180 -29.37 -12.42 13.53
C LEU A 180 -29.53 -11.29 12.51
N TRP A 181 -30.76 -10.88 12.24
CA TRP A 181 -31.06 -9.68 11.48
C TRP A 181 -31.97 -8.74 12.28
N LEU A 182 -31.50 -7.53 12.57
CA LEU A 182 -32.30 -6.53 13.26
C LEU A 182 -32.47 -5.29 12.39
N TRP A 183 -33.71 -4.82 12.27
CA TRP A 183 -34.02 -3.61 11.53
C TRP A 183 -35.30 -2.99 12.07
N ASN A 184 -35.37 -1.67 12.18
CA ASN A 184 -36.46 -1.01 12.88
C ASN A 184 -37.36 -0.18 11.94
N ARG A 185 -38.69 -0.22 12.15
CA ARG A 185 -39.67 0.64 11.49
C ARG A 185 -40.13 1.83 12.34
N GLY A 186 -39.91 1.82 13.66
CA GLY A 186 -40.40 2.80 14.63
C GLY A 186 -39.35 3.78 15.18
N THR A 187 -39.57 4.30 16.38
CA THR A 187 -38.77 5.40 16.99
C THR A 187 -37.95 4.95 18.19
N ASN A 188 -37.37 3.73 18.18
CA ASN A 188 -36.60 3.27 19.34
C ASN A 188 -35.51 4.28 19.68
N SER A 189 -35.44 4.60 20.97
CA SER A 189 -34.42 5.49 21.49
C SER A 189 -33.09 4.76 21.50
N VAL A 190 -32.10 5.39 20.88
CA VAL A 190 -30.72 4.91 20.90
C VAL A 190 -30.14 4.92 22.31
N ASN A 191 -30.73 5.57 23.31
CA ASN A 191 -30.11 5.80 24.63
C ASN A 191 -30.64 4.93 25.77
N ASN A 192 -31.83 4.33 25.64
CA ASN A 192 -32.49 3.67 26.79
C ASN A 192 -33.32 2.43 26.44
N ASN A 193 -33.40 2.05 25.15
CA ASN A 193 -34.13 0.86 24.74
C ASN A 193 -33.50 0.25 23.47
N PRO A 194 -32.36 -0.46 23.60
CA PRO A 194 -31.76 -1.14 22.46
C PRO A 194 -32.75 -2.19 21.90
N GLN A 195 -32.75 -2.36 20.59
CA GLN A 195 -33.64 -3.30 19.91
C GLN A 195 -33.24 -4.74 20.24
N VAL A 196 -31.93 -5.04 20.19
CA VAL A 196 -31.38 -6.32 20.60
C VAL A 196 -30.28 -6.11 21.64
N GLU A 197 -30.35 -6.86 22.74
CA GLU A 197 -29.34 -6.90 23.80
C GLU A 197 -28.74 -8.31 23.90
N LEU A 198 -27.42 -8.43 23.73
CA LEU A 198 -26.67 -9.67 23.90
C LEU A 198 -26.15 -9.78 25.33
N ALA A 199 -26.47 -10.87 26.02
CA ALA A 199 -26.30 -11.03 27.46
C ALA A 199 -26.09 -12.50 27.87
N ALA A 200 -25.38 -13.30 27.06
CA ALA A 200 -25.04 -14.67 27.39
C ALA A 200 -24.05 -14.73 28.55
N ALA A 201 -24.36 -15.54 29.57
CA ALA A 201 -23.51 -15.68 30.75
C ALA A 201 -22.23 -16.48 30.48
N THR A 202 -22.26 -17.36 29.47
CA THR A 202 -21.13 -18.16 28.96
C THR A 202 -21.28 -18.32 27.46
N GLY A 203 -20.16 -18.46 26.75
CA GLY A 203 -20.15 -18.64 25.30
C GLY A 203 -20.81 -17.47 24.55
N ASN A 204 -21.23 -17.70 23.31
CA ASN A 204 -21.74 -16.64 22.45
C ASN A 204 -23.26 -16.49 22.58
N ALA A 205 -23.76 -15.26 22.68
CA ALA A 205 -25.19 -14.97 22.57
C ALA A 205 -25.71 -15.16 21.14
N ILE A 206 -24.86 -15.07 20.12
CA ILE A 206 -25.17 -15.38 18.72
C ILE A 206 -24.06 -16.25 18.11
N GLY A 207 -24.48 -17.36 17.49
CA GLY A 207 -23.58 -18.28 16.80
C GLY A 207 -23.41 -18.01 15.30
N GLY A 208 -24.27 -17.19 14.67
CA GLY A 208 -24.19 -16.84 13.25
C GLY A 208 -23.67 -15.42 12.99
N ASN A 209 -23.85 -14.97 11.75
CA ASN A 209 -23.61 -13.60 11.31
C ASN A 209 -24.69 -12.64 11.83
N ILE A 210 -24.36 -11.36 11.85
CA ILE A 210 -25.28 -10.31 12.26
C ILE A 210 -25.48 -9.29 11.14
N ARG A 211 -26.73 -8.93 10.87
CA ARG A 211 -27.11 -7.82 9.99
C ARG A 211 -27.81 -6.74 10.81
N VAL A 212 -27.26 -5.53 10.79
CA VAL A 212 -27.80 -4.37 11.51
C VAL A 212 -28.33 -3.34 10.51
N GLY A 213 -29.62 -3.04 10.63
CA GLY A 213 -30.30 -2.09 9.75
C GLY A 213 -30.79 -2.73 8.46
N ASN A 214 -31.28 -1.87 7.56
CA ASN A 214 -31.92 -2.29 6.32
C ASN A 214 -32.03 -1.13 5.31
N GLY A 215 -31.35 -1.26 4.18
CA GLY A 215 -31.36 -0.25 3.11
C GLY A 215 -32.53 -0.35 2.14
N SER A 216 -33.22 -1.51 2.06
CA SER A 216 -34.18 -1.83 1.00
C SER A 216 -35.65 -1.74 1.42
N PHE A 217 -35.98 -1.82 2.72
CA PHE A 217 -37.36 -2.00 3.20
C PHE A 217 -38.00 -0.75 3.86
N GLY A 218 -37.49 0.46 3.59
CA GLY A 218 -38.23 1.71 3.82
C GLY A 218 -38.47 2.16 5.28
N GLY A 219 -37.97 1.47 6.30
CA GLY A 219 -38.19 1.80 7.73
C GLY A 219 -37.46 3.07 8.21
N HIS A 220 -38.05 3.85 9.11
CA HIS A 220 -37.52 5.16 9.55
C HIS A 220 -36.67 5.11 10.83
N GLY A 221 -36.54 3.96 11.50
CA GLY A 221 -35.91 3.83 12.81
C GLY A 221 -34.46 3.37 12.79
N HIS A 222 -33.72 3.69 13.84
CA HIS A 222 -32.38 3.13 14.09
C HIS A 222 -32.50 1.66 14.50
N ALA A 223 -31.61 0.82 13.97
CA ALA A 223 -31.40 -0.53 14.46
C ALA A 223 -30.29 -0.49 15.51
N VAL A 224 -30.54 -1.03 16.71
CA VAL A 224 -29.59 -0.92 17.82
C VAL A 224 -29.30 -2.30 18.38
N LEU A 225 -28.10 -2.79 18.06
CA LEU A 225 -27.47 -3.94 18.71
C LEU A 225 -26.62 -3.43 19.86
N GLN A 226 -26.79 -4.02 21.03
CA GLN A 226 -26.06 -3.63 22.23
C GLN A 226 -25.61 -4.87 23.00
N LEU A 227 -24.42 -4.82 23.60
CA LEU A 227 -23.99 -5.81 24.60
C LEU A 227 -24.44 -5.40 26.00
N GLU A 228 -24.65 -6.36 26.90
CA GLU A 228 -25.00 -6.05 28.28
C GLU A 228 -23.89 -5.28 29.00
N SER A 229 -24.25 -4.11 29.56
CA SER A 229 -23.34 -3.31 30.39
C SER A 229 -22.98 -4.07 31.68
N GLY A 230 -21.69 -4.14 31.99
CA GLY A 230 -21.19 -4.78 33.22
C GLY A 230 -21.20 -6.32 33.19
N ARG A 231 -21.36 -6.92 32.01
CA ARG A 231 -21.23 -8.37 31.79
C ARG A 231 -19.85 -8.88 32.18
N THR A 232 -19.81 -10.11 32.68
CA THR A 232 -18.55 -10.84 32.97
C THR A 232 -18.07 -11.64 31.77
N ASN A 233 -18.98 -12.08 30.91
CA ASN A 233 -18.66 -12.76 29.67
C ASN A 233 -18.33 -11.73 28.59
N LEU A 234 -17.05 -11.68 28.21
CA LEU A 234 -16.51 -10.70 27.27
C LEU A 234 -16.52 -11.18 25.80
N ASP A 235 -17.32 -12.21 25.52
CA ASP A 235 -17.45 -12.81 24.19
C ASP A 235 -18.94 -13.12 23.98
N GLN A 236 -19.58 -12.44 23.05
CA GLN A 236 -21.03 -12.53 22.82
C GLN A 236 -21.38 -12.91 21.39
N ILE A 237 -20.44 -12.74 20.48
CA ILE A 237 -20.60 -12.97 19.05
C ILE A 237 -19.53 -13.96 18.64
N LYS A 238 -19.88 -14.96 17.85
CA LYS A 238 -18.89 -15.91 17.33
C LYS A 238 -17.74 -15.18 16.63
N ASP A 239 -16.51 -15.54 16.96
CA ASP A 239 -15.28 -14.96 16.41
C ASP A 239 -15.15 -14.98 14.89
N THR A 240 -15.88 -15.86 14.20
CA THR A 240 -15.90 -15.94 12.73
C THR A 240 -17.05 -15.15 12.10
N ALA A 241 -17.93 -14.56 12.89
CA ALA A 241 -19.14 -13.89 12.42
C ALA A 241 -18.80 -12.59 11.67
N THR A 242 -19.55 -12.34 10.59
CA THR A 242 -19.62 -11.01 9.98
C THR A 242 -20.69 -10.18 10.67
N VAL A 243 -20.33 -8.97 11.12
CA VAL A 243 -21.30 -7.92 11.46
C VAL A 243 -21.41 -6.96 10.29
N ARG A 244 -22.54 -7.03 9.58
CA ARG A 244 -22.84 -6.24 8.38
C ARG A 244 -23.82 -5.14 8.71
N PHE A 245 -23.47 -3.91 8.33
CA PHE A 245 -24.34 -2.74 8.47
C PHE A 245 -24.96 -2.38 7.12
N GLU A 246 -26.28 -2.19 7.13
CA GLU A 246 -27.06 -1.79 5.96
C GLU A 246 -27.86 -0.49 6.22
N GLY A 247 -27.39 0.33 7.16
CA GLY A 247 -27.98 1.65 7.43
C GLY A 247 -27.78 2.59 6.26
N VAL A 248 -28.80 3.37 5.90
CA VAL A 248 -28.74 4.39 4.83
C VAL A 248 -29.41 5.68 5.31
N SER A 249 -28.97 6.84 4.85
CA SER A 249 -29.59 8.18 5.02
C SER A 249 -30.49 8.35 6.26
N SER A 250 -29.91 8.84 7.36
CA SER A 250 -30.55 9.06 8.68
C SER A 250 -31.08 7.82 9.41
N ARG A 251 -30.83 6.60 8.90
CA ARG A 251 -31.20 5.33 9.54
C ARG A 251 -29.94 4.54 9.89
N TRP A 252 -29.28 4.99 10.95
CA TRP A 252 -28.04 4.38 11.44
C TRP A 252 -28.26 2.98 12.02
N GLY A 253 -27.28 2.11 11.82
CA GLY A 253 -27.17 0.81 12.49
C GLY A 253 -26.13 0.89 13.59
N TYR A 254 -26.56 0.76 14.84
CA TYR A 254 -25.70 0.86 16.02
C TYR A 254 -25.21 -0.52 16.46
N PHE A 255 -23.93 -0.57 16.80
CA PHE A 255 -23.34 -1.65 17.58
C PHE A 255 -22.60 -1.06 18.79
N LYS A 256 -23.17 -1.29 19.97
CA LYS A 256 -22.67 -0.75 21.24
C LYS A 256 -22.03 -1.83 22.09
N LEU A 257 -20.76 -1.63 22.46
CA LEU A 257 -20.02 -2.61 23.26
C LEU A 257 -20.30 -2.51 24.78
N MET A 258 -20.74 -1.34 25.27
CA MET A 258 -21.16 -1.10 26.65
C MET A 258 -20.14 -1.51 27.74
N GLY A 259 -18.86 -1.34 27.43
CA GLY A 259 -17.76 -1.77 28.27
C GLY A 259 -17.44 -3.25 28.12
N GLY A 260 -16.15 -3.57 28.08
CA GLY A 260 -15.67 -4.93 27.86
C GLY A 260 -15.38 -5.23 26.39
N ASN A 261 -14.55 -6.26 26.18
CA ASN A 261 -14.06 -6.61 24.85
C ASN A 261 -15.12 -7.40 24.06
N GLU A 262 -14.97 -7.46 22.75
CA GLU A 262 -15.78 -8.32 21.88
C GLU A 262 -14.93 -8.72 20.67
N THR A 263 -15.14 -9.93 20.15
CA THR A 263 -14.42 -10.42 18.97
C THR A 263 -15.40 -10.75 17.85
N VAL A 264 -15.03 -10.39 16.62
CA VAL A 264 -15.80 -10.71 15.42
C VAL A 264 -14.85 -11.07 14.28
N GLY A 265 -15.37 -11.79 13.29
CA GLY A 265 -14.58 -12.17 12.12
C GLY A 265 -14.39 -11.01 11.15
N ARG A 266 -15.47 -10.27 10.90
CA ARG A 266 -15.49 -9.19 9.91
C ARG A 266 -16.48 -8.09 10.28
N ILE A 267 -16.11 -6.85 10.01
CA ILE A 267 -17.03 -5.71 10.00
C ILE A 267 -17.23 -5.23 8.56
N LEU A 268 -18.47 -5.05 8.14
CA LEU A 268 -18.79 -4.60 6.78
C LEU A 268 -19.87 -3.52 6.77
N ASP A 269 -19.48 -2.27 6.59
CA ASP A 269 -20.38 -1.12 6.44
C ASP A 269 -20.71 -0.82 4.97
N ILE A 270 -21.79 -1.41 4.45
CA ILE A 270 -22.14 -1.30 3.02
C ILE A 270 -22.92 -0.01 2.74
N GLY A 271 -23.61 0.54 3.73
CA GLY A 271 -24.49 1.69 3.56
C GLY A 271 -23.90 3.02 4.03
N SER A 272 -22.65 3.03 4.52
CA SER A 272 -22.02 4.17 5.20
C SER A 272 -22.91 4.69 6.35
N GLY A 273 -23.52 3.75 7.07
CA GLY A 273 -24.52 3.99 8.11
C GLY A 273 -24.23 3.30 9.43
N ALA A 274 -23.04 2.70 9.57
CA ALA A 274 -22.61 2.07 10.80
C ALA A 274 -22.31 3.11 11.90
N VAL A 275 -22.72 2.81 13.13
CA VAL A 275 -22.26 3.48 14.34
C VAL A 275 -21.74 2.42 15.30
N ILE A 276 -20.42 2.27 15.33
CA ILE A 276 -19.73 1.36 16.24
C ILE A 276 -19.16 2.16 17.38
N GLU A 277 -19.59 1.87 18.60
CA GLU A 277 -19.23 2.69 19.76
C GLU A 277 -19.19 1.91 21.07
N ASN A 278 -18.58 2.52 22.10
CA ASN A 278 -18.72 2.00 23.46
C ASN A 278 -20.10 2.34 24.04
N MET A 279 -20.57 3.58 23.83
CA MET A 279 -21.87 4.09 24.31
C MET A 279 -22.34 5.28 23.46
N GLU A 280 -23.61 5.65 23.50
CA GLU A 280 -24.12 6.87 22.84
C GLU A 280 -24.16 8.04 23.83
N SER A 281 -24.99 7.92 24.87
CA SER A 281 -25.20 8.91 25.96
C SER A 281 -25.35 8.24 27.33
N GLU A 282 -25.25 6.92 27.39
CA GLU A 282 -25.23 6.14 28.61
C GLU A 282 -24.01 6.49 29.48
N THR A 283 -24.05 6.12 30.77
CA THR A 283 -22.91 6.29 31.69
C THR A 283 -22.13 4.99 31.80
N VAL A 284 -21.24 4.74 30.83
CA VAL A 284 -20.30 3.60 30.85
C VAL A 284 -18.90 4.13 31.16
N ASN A 285 -18.31 3.66 32.25
CA ASN A 285 -16.97 4.12 32.70
C ASN A 285 -15.87 3.08 32.45
N THR A 286 -16.22 1.93 31.87
CA THR A 286 -15.30 0.86 31.50
C THR A 286 -14.97 0.93 30.02
N ASN A 287 -13.71 0.67 29.68
CA ASN A 287 -13.25 0.64 28.30
C ASN A 287 -13.75 -0.64 27.60
N ALA A 288 -13.85 -0.56 26.28
CA ALA A 288 -14.15 -1.69 25.40
C ALA A 288 -13.08 -1.79 24.32
N VAL A 289 -12.82 -3.01 23.85
CA VAL A 289 -11.97 -3.27 22.68
C VAL A 289 -12.73 -4.16 21.71
N LEU A 290 -12.91 -3.68 20.47
CA LEU A 290 -13.42 -4.52 19.40
C LEU A 290 -12.24 -5.21 18.70
N THR A 291 -12.26 -6.53 18.65
CA THR A 291 -11.28 -7.34 17.92
C THR A 291 -11.87 -7.80 16.59
N VAL A 292 -11.19 -7.51 15.49
CA VAL A 292 -11.53 -8.02 14.14
C VAL A 292 -10.50 -9.09 13.76
N ALA A 293 -10.88 -10.36 13.90
CA ALA A 293 -9.98 -11.51 13.87
C ALA A 293 -9.92 -12.25 12.52
N GLY A 294 -10.89 -12.04 11.62
CA GLY A 294 -10.97 -12.76 10.35
C GLY A 294 -10.08 -12.19 9.25
N ASP A 295 -9.76 -13.05 8.28
CA ASP A 295 -8.88 -12.75 7.14
C ASP A 295 -9.59 -12.02 5.99
N ASP A 296 -10.93 -11.99 6.01
CA ASP A 296 -11.71 -11.29 5.00
C ASP A 296 -11.58 -9.77 5.12
N PHE A 297 -11.76 -9.08 3.99
CA PHE A 297 -11.80 -7.61 3.94
C PHE A 297 -12.87 -7.04 4.88
N SER A 298 -12.47 -6.10 5.74
CA SER A 298 -13.38 -5.33 6.61
C SER A 298 -13.40 -3.86 6.22
N TYR A 299 -14.55 -3.21 6.36
CA TYR A 299 -14.74 -1.80 5.99
C TYR A 299 -15.66 -1.06 6.95
N VAL A 300 -15.24 0.13 7.37
CA VAL A 300 -16.04 1.08 8.16
C VAL A 300 -15.91 2.47 7.52
N GLY A 301 -17.00 3.03 6.99
CA GLY A 301 -17.01 4.35 6.34
C GLY A 301 -17.78 5.43 7.09
N ALA A 302 -18.44 5.08 8.20
CA ALA A 302 -19.26 5.97 9.01
C ALA A 302 -18.64 6.24 10.39
N TYR A 303 -19.32 5.91 11.48
CA TYR A 303 -18.85 6.23 12.84
C TYR A 303 -18.16 5.05 13.51
N PHE A 304 -16.96 5.31 14.03
CA PHE A 304 -16.27 4.47 15.01
C PHE A 304 -15.77 5.36 16.14
N ARG A 305 -16.36 5.28 17.33
CA ARG A 305 -16.17 6.30 18.38
C ARG A 305 -16.30 5.80 19.80
N ASP A 306 -15.76 6.55 20.76
CA ASP A 306 -16.01 6.28 22.18
C ASP A 306 -17.48 6.51 22.53
N ARG A 307 -18.00 7.70 22.14
CA ARG A 307 -19.37 8.15 22.40
C ARG A 307 -19.82 9.34 21.58
N SER A 308 -21.13 9.61 21.59
CA SER A 308 -21.79 10.78 21.00
C SER A 308 -22.03 11.92 22.02
N GLY A 309 -22.32 11.56 23.27
CA GLY A 309 -22.68 12.47 24.36
C GLY A 309 -22.58 11.82 25.74
N GLY A 310 -23.35 12.33 26.71
CA GLY A 310 -23.41 11.80 28.09
C GLY A 310 -22.21 12.18 28.99
N THR A 311 -22.07 11.51 30.13
CA THR A 311 -20.98 11.71 31.11
C THR A 311 -20.08 10.48 31.31
N GLY A 312 -20.33 9.37 30.61
CA GLY A 312 -19.48 8.19 30.69
C GLY A 312 -18.03 8.46 30.24
N THR A 313 -17.08 7.77 30.86
CA THR A 313 -15.63 7.95 30.60
C THR A 313 -14.96 6.78 29.87
N GLY A 314 -15.67 5.68 29.65
CA GLY A 314 -15.13 4.50 28.99
C GLY A 314 -14.80 4.75 27.51
N THR A 315 -13.63 4.30 27.06
CA THR A 315 -13.17 4.45 25.68
C THR A 315 -13.43 3.20 24.83
N LEU A 316 -13.40 3.36 23.52
CA LEU A 316 -13.37 2.26 22.55
C LEU A 316 -11.94 2.12 22.00
N GLY A 317 -11.41 0.90 22.00
CA GLY A 317 -10.18 0.52 21.30
C GLY A 317 -10.46 -0.48 20.18
N LEU A 318 -9.43 -0.74 19.38
CA LEU A 318 -9.47 -1.67 18.24
C LEU A 318 -8.30 -2.65 18.31
N THR A 319 -8.57 -3.94 18.09
CA THR A 319 -7.53 -4.92 17.74
C THR A 319 -7.80 -5.48 16.35
N LYS A 320 -6.90 -5.22 15.40
CA LYS A 320 -6.94 -5.81 14.05
C LYS A 320 -6.03 -7.04 14.04
N ALA A 321 -6.63 -8.24 14.01
CA ALA A 321 -5.93 -9.51 14.24
C ALA A 321 -5.92 -10.51 13.09
N GLY A 322 -6.83 -10.42 12.12
CA GLY A 322 -6.76 -11.26 10.93
C GLY A 322 -5.69 -10.82 9.93
N ASN A 323 -5.33 -11.67 8.97
CA ASN A 323 -4.33 -11.38 7.93
C ASN A 323 -4.85 -10.43 6.83
N GLY A 324 -6.16 -10.21 6.78
CA GLY A 324 -6.82 -9.38 5.77
C GLY A 324 -6.55 -7.89 5.88
N LEU A 325 -7.15 -7.13 4.96
CA LEU A 325 -7.20 -5.67 5.01
C LEU A 325 -8.44 -5.22 5.80
N MET A 326 -8.26 -4.29 6.75
CA MET A 326 -9.37 -3.54 7.33
C MET A 326 -9.22 -2.07 6.95
N THR A 327 -10.22 -1.50 6.31
CA THR A 327 -10.23 -0.09 5.92
C THR A 327 -11.17 0.70 6.82
N MET A 328 -10.68 1.80 7.38
CA MET A 328 -11.46 2.80 8.09
C MET A 328 -11.39 4.12 7.33
N GLN A 329 -12.54 4.71 7.02
CA GLN A 329 -12.62 5.86 6.13
C GLN A 329 -13.39 7.03 6.74
N GLY A 330 -12.82 8.22 6.62
CA GLY A 330 -13.48 9.50 6.86
C GLY A 330 -13.31 10.10 8.25
N ALA A 331 -13.72 11.37 8.39
CA ALA A 331 -13.54 12.18 9.59
C ALA A 331 -14.36 11.72 10.82
N ASN A 332 -15.27 10.75 10.65
CA ASN A 332 -16.11 10.22 11.72
C ASN A 332 -15.46 9.04 12.47
N ILE A 333 -14.26 8.61 12.03
CA ILE A 333 -13.42 7.68 12.77
C ILE A 333 -12.69 8.48 13.86
N ARG A 334 -13.20 8.39 15.10
CA ARG A 334 -12.71 9.16 16.26
C ARG A 334 -12.96 8.43 17.57
N TYR A 335 -11.95 7.72 18.05
CA TYR A 335 -11.94 7.03 19.34
C TYR A 335 -10.58 7.23 20.01
N THR A 336 -10.51 7.02 21.33
CA THR A 336 -9.30 7.32 22.13
C THR A 336 -8.70 6.10 22.83
N GLY A 337 -9.40 4.96 22.86
CA GLY A 337 -8.81 3.69 23.28
C GLY A 337 -7.74 3.23 22.29
N ALA A 338 -6.78 2.42 22.75
CA ALA A 338 -5.63 2.01 21.94
C ALA A 338 -6.03 1.18 20.70
N THR A 339 -5.28 1.36 19.62
CA THR A 339 -5.34 0.53 18.41
C THR A 339 -4.15 -0.41 18.38
N THR A 340 -4.40 -1.71 18.27
CA THR A 340 -3.37 -2.73 18.07
C THR A 340 -3.58 -3.42 16.72
N VAL A 341 -2.57 -3.46 15.88
CA VAL A 341 -2.55 -4.25 14.65
C VAL A 341 -1.59 -5.41 14.88
N THR A 342 -2.14 -6.62 15.04
CA THR A 342 -1.33 -7.82 15.29
C THR A 342 -1.01 -8.58 13.99
N ASN A 343 -1.92 -8.58 13.01
CA ASN A 343 -1.69 -9.14 11.67
C ASN A 343 -2.37 -8.31 10.56
N GLY A 344 -1.93 -8.56 9.33
CA GLY A 344 -2.50 -7.94 8.13
C GLY A 344 -2.28 -6.43 8.07
N THR A 345 -3.20 -5.72 7.43
CA THR A 345 -3.12 -4.26 7.24
C THR A 345 -4.35 -3.57 7.82
N LEU A 346 -4.13 -2.52 8.63
CA LEU A 346 -5.13 -1.51 8.94
C LEU A 346 -4.90 -0.31 8.02
N GLU A 347 -5.86 0.01 7.17
CA GLU A 347 -5.81 1.18 6.28
C GLU A 347 -6.70 2.30 6.82
N LEU A 348 -6.10 3.48 6.96
CA LEU A 348 -6.77 4.71 7.40
C LEU A 348 -6.87 5.65 6.20
N ILE A 349 -8.09 5.87 5.72
CA ILE A 349 -8.39 6.73 4.58
C ILE A 349 -9.07 8.00 5.08
N ASP A 350 -8.44 9.16 4.91
CA ASP A 350 -9.06 10.46 5.25
C ASP A 350 -9.60 10.56 6.69
N THR A 351 -8.97 9.88 7.64
CA THR A 351 -9.37 9.84 9.06
C THR A 351 -8.88 11.08 9.82
N THR A 352 -9.35 12.27 9.44
CA THR A 352 -8.81 13.56 9.92
C THR A 352 -9.01 13.84 11.41
N ASN A 353 -9.85 13.05 12.11
CA ASN A 353 -10.14 13.20 13.54
C ASN A 353 -9.69 11.99 14.37
N PHE A 354 -8.87 11.11 13.80
CA PHE A 354 -8.29 9.97 14.51
C PHE A 354 -7.53 10.47 15.75
N ALA A 355 -7.65 9.73 16.86
CA ALA A 355 -7.15 10.18 18.16
C ALA A 355 -6.67 9.01 19.04
N SER A 356 -6.38 7.87 18.42
CA SER A 356 -5.96 6.64 19.09
C SER A 356 -4.46 6.43 18.91
N SER A 357 -3.77 5.94 19.94
CA SER A 357 -2.40 5.45 19.76
C SER A 357 -2.40 4.16 18.94
N ILE A 358 -1.40 3.99 18.07
CA ILE A 358 -1.29 2.81 17.21
C ILE A 358 -0.07 1.97 17.61
N LEU A 359 -0.30 0.71 17.92
CA LEU A 359 0.73 -0.32 18.08
C LEU A 359 0.61 -1.31 16.91
N VAL A 360 1.61 -1.35 16.04
CA VAL A 360 1.68 -2.28 14.90
C VAL A 360 2.77 -3.30 15.19
N GLN A 361 2.40 -4.56 15.34
CA GLN A 361 3.36 -5.65 15.57
C GLN A 361 4.19 -5.94 14.32
N SER A 362 5.40 -6.44 14.52
CA SER A 362 6.26 -6.88 13.41
C SER A 362 5.53 -7.92 12.54
N GLY A 363 5.54 -7.72 11.22
CA GLY A 363 4.80 -8.54 10.25
C GLY A 363 3.40 -8.01 9.90
N ALA A 364 2.88 -7.03 10.65
CA ALA A 364 1.67 -6.28 10.32
C ALA A 364 2.01 -4.89 9.77
N ALA A 365 1.01 -4.22 9.20
CA ALA A 365 1.16 -2.88 8.63
C ALA A 365 0.01 -1.95 9.02
N VAL A 366 0.34 -0.66 9.13
CA VAL A 366 -0.65 0.41 9.01
C VAL A 366 -0.42 1.13 7.69
N ARG A 367 -1.50 1.33 6.93
CA ARG A 367 -1.49 2.06 5.66
C ARG A 367 -2.21 3.39 5.82
N LEU A 368 -1.53 4.47 5.48
CA LEU A 368 -2.14 5.79 5.40
C LEU A 368 -2.48 6.08 3.95
N SER A 369 -3.74 6.41 3.71
CA SER A 369 -4.28 6.60 2.36
C SER A 369 -5.08 7.90 2.25
N HIS A 370 -5.11 8.47 1.05
CA HIS A 370 -5.84 9.71 0.76
C HIS A 370 -6.57 9.61 -0.58
N LEU A 371 -7.81 10.12 -0.67
CA LEU A 371 -8.63 10.05 -1.90
C LEU A 371 -8.76 11.38 -2.66
N ALA A 372 -8.30 12.50 -2.10
CA ALA A 372 -8.36 13.81 -2.75
C ALA A 372 -6.96 14.35 -3.09
N ASN A 373 -6.87 15.60 -3.56
CA ASN A 373 -5.59 16.25 -3.87
C ASN A 373 -5.15 17.22 -2.75
N ASN A 374 -5.49 16.93 -1.49
CA ASN A 374 -5.19 17.80 -0.36
C ASN A 374 -4.16 17.14 0.58
N ASN A 375 -3.44 17.95 1.36
CA ASN A 375 -2.51 17.40 2.35
C ASN A 375 -3.28 16.83 3.54
N LEU A 376 -3.02 15.57 3.88
CA LEU A 376 -3.49 14.94 5.13
C LEU A 376 -2.36 15.01 6.16
N ASN A 377 -2.61 15.65 7.30
CA ASN A 377 -1.69 15.66 8.42
C ASN A 377 -1.99 14.49 9.34
N PHE A 378 -0.99 13.65 9.61
CA PHE A 378 -1.07 12.56 10.57
C PHE A 378 -0.12 12.82 11.73
N ASN A 379 -0.68 12.89 12.94
CA ASN A 379 0.05 13.31 14.15
C ASN A 379 0.13 12.19 15.19
N ASP A 380 -0.53 11.06 14.96
CA ASP A 380 -0.60 9.96 15.91
C ASP A 380 0.70 9.15 15.95
N THR A 381 1.08 8.76 17.17
CA THR A 381 2.25 7.92 17.44
C THR A 381 1.99 6.49 16.98
N ILE A 382 2.93 5.92 16.24
CA ILE A 382 2.92 4.53 15.76
C ILE A 382 4.15 3.81 16.34
N THR A 383 3.94 2.67 16.97
CA THR A 383 5.01 1.88 17.63
C THR A 383 4.91 0.39 17.29
N GLY A 384 5.84 -0.42 17.77
CA GLY A 384 5.73 -1.90 17.71
C GLY A 384 6.54 -2.58 16.61
N GLY A 385 7.18 -1.81 15.72
CA GLY A 385 8.09 -2.34 14.70
C GLY A 385 7.42 -2.96 13.47
N GLY A 386 6.11 -2.82 13.31
CA GLY A 386 5.41 -3.12 12.06
C GLY A 386 5.56 -2.02 11.00
N ASP A 387 5.16 -2.32 9.77
CA ASP A 387 5.39 -1.47 8.61
C ASP A 387 4.47 -0.25 8.56
N LEU A 388 4.99 0.85 8.00
CA LEU A 388 4.20 2.03 7.63
C LEU A 388 4.12 2.10 6.11
N GLU A 389 2.91 1.96 5.56
CA GLU A 389 2.64 2.04 4.14
C GLU A 389 1.94 3.35 3.77
N ILE A 390 2.30 3.92 2.63
CA ILE A 390 1.70 5.15 2.10
C ILE A 390 1.08 4.87 0.74
N TYR A 391 -0.20 5.21 0.60
CA TYR A 391 -0.97 5.05 -0.63
C TYR A 391 -1.82 6.31 -0.91
N ALA A 392 -1.26 7.28 -1.61
CA ALA A 392 -1.90 8.56 -1.92
C ALA A 392 -2.16 8.72 -3.44
N PRO A 393 -3.22 8.07 -3.99
CA PRO A 393 -3.58 8.20 -5.40
C PRO A 393 -4.11 9.61 -5.73
N GLY A 394 -3.26 10.50 -6.26
CA GLY A 394 -3.67 11.87 -6.63
C GLY A 394 -2.72 12.64 -7.56
N GLY A 395 -1.67 11.99 -8.09
CA GLY A 395 -0.62 12.68 -8.84
C GLY A 395 0.27 13.59 -7.98
N ASN A 396 1.11 14.41 -8.63
CA ASN A 396 2.26 15.13 -8.06
C ASN A 396 1.99 16.11 -6.89
N ASN A 397 0.74 16.28 -6.43
CA ASN A 397 0.36 17.24 -5.39
C ASN A 397 -0.29 16.60 -4.13
N GLY A 398 -0.55 15.29 -4.11
CA GLY A 398 -1.14 14.61 -2.94
C GLY A 398 -0.06 14.11 -1.98
N TYR A 399 0.38 14.92 -1.03
CA TYR A 399 1.32 14.50 0.02
C TYR A 399 0.58 14.19 1.32
N ILE A 400 0.83 13.00 1.88
CA ILE A 400 0.60 12.80 3.31
C ILE A 400 1.74 13.47 4.07
N THR A 401 1.44 14.22 5.12
CA THR A 401 2.45 14.77 6.03
C THR A 401 2.39 14.03 7.37
N TYR A 402 3.43 13.27 7.67
CA TYR A 402 3.56 12.56 8.94
C TYR A 402 4.40 13.40 9.92
N GLN A 403 3.74 13.93 10.96
CA GLN A 403 4.33 14.91 11.89
C GLN A 403 4.79 14.27 13.20
N ALA A 404 4.39 13.04 13.49
CA ALA A 404 4.77 12.36 14.71
C ALA A 404 6.28 12.03 14.72
N GLY A 405 6.91 12.23 15.87
CA GLY A 405 8.32 11.94 16.11
C GLY A 405 8.53 10.85 17.16
N GLY A 406 9.74 10.30 17.25
CA GLY A 406 10.11 9.30 18.25
C GLY A 406 9.52 7.90 18.04
N ASN A 407 9.00 7.62 16.84
CA ASN A 407 8.38 6.33 16.52
C ASN A 407 9.41 5.24 16.24
N ASN A 408 9.08 3.98 16.57
CA ASN A 408 9.89 2.81 16.22
C ASN A 408 9.11 1.88 15.29
N LEU A 409 9.48 1.88 14.01
CA LEU A 409 8.73 1.32 12.90
C LEU A 409 9.54 0.27 12.15
N GLY A 410 8.81 -0.61 11.47
CA GLY A 410 9.33 -1.58 10.50
C GLY A 410 9.83 -0.88 9.24
N GLU A 411 9.45 -1.38 8.07
CA GLU A 411 9.80 -0.74 6.80
C GLU A 411 8.85 0.45 6.55
N LEU A 412 9.40 1.59 6.13
CA LEU A 412 8.61 2.66 5.51
C LEU A 412 8.47 2.39 4.02
N ARG A 413 7.24 2.24 3.53
CA ARG A 413 6.94 1.88 2.14
C ARG A 413 6.07 2.94 1.49
N VAL A 414 6.64 3.71 0.57
CA VAL A 414 5.89 4.64 -0.27
C VAL A 414 5.46 3.90 -1.54
N LEU A 415 4.21 3.47 -1.56
CA LEU A 415 3.65 2.61 -2.60
C LEU A 415 3.03 3.40 -3.76
N GLN A 416 2.46 4.58 -3.46
CA GLN A 416 1.90 5.50 -4.45
C GLN A 416 1.81 6.92 -3.87
N GLY A 417 2.10 7.94 -4.68
CA GLY A 417 1.95 9.35 -4.30
C GLY A 417 3.12 9.87 -3.46
N GLY A 418 2.86 10.89 -2.62
CA GLY A 418 3.90 11.57 -1.86
C GLY A 418 3.80 11.38 -0.34
N LEU A 419 4.96 11.32 0.34
CA LEU A 419 5.08 11.46 1.79
C LEU A 419 6.05 12.59 2.15
N THR A 420 5.64 13.47 3.06
CA THR A 420 6.55 14.33 3.81
C THR A 420 6.64 13.83 5.26
N LEU A 421 7.84 13.46 5.68
CA LEU A 421 8.14 13.09 7.07
C LEU A 421 8.74 14.30 7.80
N SER A 422 7.91 14.98 8.60
CA SER A 422 8.28 16.19 9.33
C SER A 422 8.50 16.01 10.82
N GLY A 423 8.06 14.89 11.40
CA GLY A 423 8.46 14.49 12.74
C GLY A 423 9.88 13.92 12.77
N GLY A 424 10.65 14.26 13.81
CA GLY A 424 12.02 13.78 14.01
C GLY A 424 12.15 12.69 15.07
N GLY A 425 13.30 12.01 15.12
CA GLY A 425 13.60 10.96 16.09
C GLY A 425 12.95 9.62 15.78
N ASN A 426 12.37 9.44 14.59
CA ASN A 426 11.81 8.15 14.17
C ASN A 426 12.94 7.16 13.80
N THR A 427 12.70 5.88 14.01
CA THR A 427 13.56 4.79 13.55
C THR A 427 12.80 3.86 12.61
N PHE A 428 13.41 3.54 11.47
CA PHE A 428 12.88 2.59 10.49
C PHE A 428 13.88 1.44 10.30
N THR A 429 13.39 0.23 10.08
CA THR A 429 14.25 -0.91 9.70
C THR A 429 14.70 -0.85 8.24
N GLY A 430 14.03 -0.06 7.42
CA GLY A 430 14.35 0.18 6.02
C GLY A 430 13.39 1.19 5.40
N VAL A 431 13.75 1.70 4.23
CA VAL A 431 12.91 2.59 3.44
C VAL A 431 12.84 2.08 2.00
N THR A 432 11.63 1.90 1.50
CA THR A 432 11.38 1.57 0.09
C THR A 432 10.43 2.60 -0.50
N VAL A 433 10.91 3.29 -1.55
CA VAL A 433 10.14 4.22 -2.38
C VAL A 433 10.10 3.64 -3.78
N GLY A 434 8.94 3.16 -4.23
CA GLY A 434 8.90 2.33 -5.44
C GLY A 434 8.26 0.97 -5.20
N GLY A 435 7.43 0.51 -6.14
CA GLY A 435 6.69 -0.74 -6.02
C GLY A 435 6.19 -1.29 -7.36
N ARG A 436 5.26 -2.26 -7.31
CA ARG A 436 4.73 -2.99 -8.49
C ARG A 436 3.95 -2.10 -9.47
N GLU A 437 3.48 -0.93 -9.04
CA GLU A 437 2.69 -0.01 -9.85
C GLU A 437 3.52 1.23 -10.21
N ILE A 438 4.13 1.19 -11.40
CA ILE A 438 5.16 2.14 -11.88
C ILE A 438 4.61 3.28 -12.73
N ASN A 439 3.34 3.68 -12.58
CA ASN A 439 2.71 4.67 -13.48
C ASN A 439 2.51 6.07 -12.85
N GLN A 440 3.01 6.33 -11.64
CA GLN A 440 2.95 7.65 -10.98
C GLN A 440 4.21 7.92 -10.15
N ASN A 441 4.50 9.20 -9.92
CA ASN A 441 5.60 9.63 -9.05
C ASN A 441 5.38 9.14 -7.63
N MET A 442 6.44 8.59 -7.03
CA MET A 442 6.51 8.32 -5.61
C MET A 442 7.53 9.24 -4.96
N ASP A 443 7.04 10.24 -4.24
CA ASP A 443 7.90 11.25 -3.63
C ASP A 443 8.04 11.02 -2.13
N LEU A 444 9.26 11.16 -1.61
CA LEU A 444 9.56 11.11 -0.20
C LEU A 444 10.42 12.31 0.21
N ILE A 445 9.88 13.14 1.10
CA ILE A 445 10.58 14.29 1.66
C ILE A 445 10.88 14.00 3.13
N LEU A 446 12.16 13.90 3.48
CA LEU A 446 12.64 13.72 4.86
C LEU A 446 13.04 15.08 5.43
N SER A 447 12.07 15.83 5.96
CA SER A 447 12.31 17.20 6.42
C SER A 447 12.93 17.28 7.82
N ALA A 448 12.74 16.24 8.64
CA ALA A 448 13.34 16.11 9.97
C ALA A 448 14.42 15.03 10.01
N SER A 449 15.10 14.93 11.16
CA SER A 449 16.16 13.95 11.39
C SER A 449 15.60 12.64 11.94
N ASN A 450 15.94 11.50 11.31
CA ASN A 450 15.47 10.15 11.68
C ASN A 450 16.60 9.14 11.50
N ALA A 451 16.43 7.88 11.92
CA ALA A 451 17.41 6.83 11.69
C ALA A 451 16.83 5.72 10.78
N ILE A 452 17.60 5.30 9.80
CA ILE A 452 17.25 4.22 8.88
C ILE A 452 18.22 3.06 9.14
N ASN A 453 17.77 2.09 9.91
CA ASN A 453 18.55 0.95 10.39
C ASN A 453 18.58 -0.22 9.39
N GLY A 454 18.63 0.08 8.10
CA GLY A 454 18.73 -0.91 7.03
C GLY A 454 18.87 -0.23 5.67
N ASP A 455 18.35 -0.87 4.62
CA ASP A 455 18.48 -0.37 3.26
C ASP A 455 17.53 0.82 2.98
N PHE A 456 17.97 1.71 2.10
CA PHE A 456 17.15 2.72 1.44
C PHE A 456 17.09 2.43 -0.06
N LYS A 457 15.93 2.00 -0.54
CA LYS A 457 15.70 1.67 -1.96
C LYS A 457 14.75 2.69 -2.57
N VAL A 458 15.17 3.32 -3.67
CA VAL A 458 14.31 4.15 -4.50
C VAL A 458 14.31 3.63 -5.93
N THR A 459 13.10 3.36 -6.45
CA THR A 459 12.87 2.94 -7.83
C THR A 459 11.92 3.90 -8.51
N GLY A 460 12.32 4.42 -9.66
CA GLY A 460 11.46 5.19 -10.56
C GLY A 460 11.12 4.38 -11.81
N ASP A 461 10.39 5.02 -12.72
CA ASP A 461 10.10 4.50 -14.06
C ASP A 461 10.90 5.28 -15.13
N PHE A 462 10.79 4.89 -16.39
CA PHE A 462 11.38 5.65 -17.50
C PHE A 462 10.52 6.87 -17.92
N SER A 463 9.52 7.29 -17.13
CA SER A 463 8.67 8.42 -17.48
C SER A 463 9.37 9.76 -17.24
N THR A 464 8.78 10.83 -17.75
CA THR A 464 9.30 12.20 -17.61
C THR A 464 9.22 12.75 -16.18
N THR A 465 8.63 12.00 -15.26
CA THR A 465 8.44 12.39 -13.87
C THR A 465 8.89 11.26 -12.95
N LEU A 466 10.19 11.24 -12.64
CA LEU A 466 10.82 10.21 -11.82
C LEU A 466 10.42 10.37 -10.35
N SER A 467 10.31 9.25 -9.62
CA SER A 467 10.23 9.24 -8.15
C SER A 467 11.34 10.10 -7.54
N LEU A 468 10.98 10.97 -6.58
CA LEU A 468 11.90 11.89 -5.92
C LEU A 468 12.06 11.55 -4.43
N VAL A 469 13.29 11.36 -3.99
CA VAL A 469 13.66 11.45 -2.57
C VAL A 469 14.40 12.76 -2.31
N ASP A 470 13.96 13.52 -1.31
CA ASP A 470 14.61 14.75 -0.88
C ASP A 470 14.91 14.71 0.62
N VAL A 471 16.20 14.69 0.95
CA VAL A 471 16.72 14.61 2.32
C VAL A 471 17.13 16.00 2.77
N LEU A 472 16.37 16.56 3.72
CA LEU A 472 16.60 17.91 4.26
C LEU A 472 17.10 17.90 5.71
N GLY A 473 16.77 16.85 6.48
CA GLY A 473 17.28 16.58 7.83
C GLY A 473 18.36 15.49 7.87
N SER A 474 18.93 15.23 9.05
CA SER A 474 19.94 14.17 9.23
C SER A 474 19.27 12.80 9.31
N ASN A 475 19.43 11.98 8.27
CA ASN A 475 18.78 10.68 8.14
C ASN A 475 19.84 9.57 7.89
N PRO A 476 20.71 9.25 8.87
CA PRO A 476 21.72 8.21 8.72
C PRO A 476 21.12 6.87 8.29
N VAL A 477 21.72 6.28 7.26
CA VAL A 477 21.38 4.95 6.72
C VAL A 477 22.48 3.98 7.11
N SER A 478 22.14 2.89 7.81
CA SER A 478 23.12 1.86 8.22
C SER A 478 23.37 0.79 7.14
N GLY A 479 22.40 0.57 6.25
CA GLY A 479 22.47 -0.39 5.14
C GLY A 479 23.01 0.23 3.85
N SER A 480 22.47 -0.21 2.72
CA SER A 480 22.81 0.31 1.39
C SER A 480 21.79 1.36 0.91
N VAL A 481 22.22 2.29 0.07
CA VAL A 481 21.33 3.19 -0.68
C VAL A 481 21.32 2.74 -2.14
N SER A 482 20.14 2.43 -2.69
CA SER A 482 19.98 2.03 -4.09
C SER A 482 19.06 3.01 -4.80
N VAL A 483 19.58 3.68 -5.83
CA VAL A 483 18.85 4.62 -6.68
C VAL A 483 18.75 4.05 -8.07
N ASN A 484 17.57 3.56 -8.45
CA ASN A 484 17.32 2.97 -9.76
C ASN A 484 16.29 3.80 -10.53
N GLN A 485 16.74 4.49 -11.59
CA GLN A 485 15.88 5.31 -12.44
C GLN A 485 15.07 6.35 -11.67
N ALA A 486 15.58 6.81 -10.52
CA ALA A 486 14.92 7.78 -9.66
C ALA A 486 15.84 8.97 -9.40
N THR A 487 15.31 9.98 -8.70
CA THR A 487 16.13 11.08 -8.19
C THR A 487 16.26 11.01 -6.68
N PHE A 488 17.47 11.03 -6.17
CA PHE A 488 17.77 11.11 -4.74
C PHE A 488 18.58 12.38 -4.48
N ARG A 489 18.08 13.29 -3.65
CA ARG A 489 18.72 14.59 -3.38
C ARG A 489 19.01 14.74 -1.89
N ILE A 490 20.19 15.26 -1.57
CA ILE A 490 20.55 15.72 -0.24
C ILE A 490 20.78 17.22 -0.31
N ARG A 491 19.95 18.00 0.37
CA ARG A 491 19.97 19.47 0.30
C ARG A 491 19.82 20.08 1.69
N ASN A 492 19.99 21.40 1.79
CA ASN A 492 19.90 22.13 3.06
C ASN A 492 20.80 21.52 4.16
N GLY A 493 20.27 21.17 5.33
CA GLY A 493 21.03 20.54 6.40
C GLY A 493 21.15 19.01 6.27
N GLY A 494 20.64 18.43 5.18
CA GLY A 494 20.47 16.98 5.04
C GLY A 494 21.78 16.20 5.05
N SER A 495 21.73 14.98 5.58
CA SER A 495 22.84 14.01 5.55
C SER A 495 22.25 12.61 5.57
N ILE A 496 22.95 11.65 4.97
CA ILE A 496 22.60 10.22 5.03
C ILE A 496 23.61 9.40 5.84
N GLY A 497 24.57 10.05 6.51
CA GLY A 497 25.59 9.37 7.31
C GLY A 497 26.51 8.52 6.45
N SER A 498 26.88 7.33 6.94
CA SER A 498 27.86 6.44 6.30
C SER A 498 27.20 5.11 5.87
N PRO A 499 26.34 5.11 4.84
CA PRO A 499 25.81 3.86 4.31
C PRO A 499 26.94 2.97 3.81
N THR A 500 26.72 1.67 3.82
CA THR A 500 27.69 0.67 3.32
C THR A 500 28.05 0.93 1.86
N SER A 501 27.06 1.32 1.05
CA SER A 501 27.25 1.68 -0.35
C SER A 501 26.10 2.57 -0.85
N ILE A 502 26.38 3.31 -1.92
CA ILE A 502 25.40 3.98 -2.77
C ILE A 502 25.50 3.35 -4.15
N THR A 503 24.44 2.70 -4.63
CA THR A 503 24.35 2.17 -6.00
C THR A 503 23.44 3.07 -6.83
N LEU A 504 23.98 3.63 -7.91
CA LEU A 504 23.25 4.46 -8.86
C LEU A 504 23.06 3.71 -10.18
N ALA A 505 21.82 3.62 -10.65
CA ALA A 505 21.45 3.05 -11.94
C ALA A 505 20.48 3.99 -12.67
N GLY A 506 20.69 4.15 -13.97
CA GLY A 506 19.89 5.00 -14.84
C GLY A 506 20.65 5.40 -16.10
N ARG A 507 19.97 6.08 -17.02
CA ARG A 507 20.59 6.57 -18.25
C ARG A 507 21.15 7.96 -18.03
N ALA A 508 22.47 8.10 -18.13
CA ALA A 508 23.17 9.37 -17.97
C ALA A 508 22.58 10.50 -18.83
N GLY A 509 22.08 11.55 -18.18
CA GLY A 509 21.43 12.70 -18.81
C GLY A 509 19.90 12.58 -18.99
N ASN A 510 19.31 11.44 -18.61
CA ASN A 510 17.89 11.15 -18.78
C ASN A 510 17.21 10.62 -17.50
N SER A 511 17.79 9.62 -16.84
CA SER A 511 17.22 8.99 -15.63
C SER A 511 18.31 8.55 -14.66
N GLY A 512 17.94 8.38 -13.38
CA GLY A 512 18.88 8.05 -12.32
C GLY A 512 19.78 9.23 -11.97
N GLU A 513 19.37 10.04 -10.99
CA GLU A 513 20.15 11.16 -10.47
C GLU A 513 20.39 10.97 -8.96
N PHE A 514 21.66 11.04 -8.55
CA PHE A 514 22.03 11.24 -7.15
C PHE A 514 22.58 12.65 -7.01
N ALA A 515 22.03 13.47 -6.13
CA ALA A 515 22.39 14.87 -6.01
C ALA A 515 22.78 15.24 -4.58
N VAL A 516 23.86 16.00 -4.44
CA VAL A 516 24.34 16.57 -3.18
C VAL A 516 24.51 18.07 -3.37
N ASP A 517 23.73 18.87 -2.63
CA ASP A 517 23.77 20.33 -2.70
C ASP A 517 24.42 20.95 -1.46
N ASN A 518 25.75 21.00 -1.47
CA ASN A 518 26.56 21.68 -0.46
C ASN A 518 26.61 23.19 -0.67
N GLY A 519 26.04 23.73 -1.75
CA GLY A 519 26.04 25.16 -2.07
C GLY A 519 25.20 26.01 -1.13
N ALA A 520 24.01 25.53 -0.74
CA ALA A 520 23.04 26.33 0.02
C ALA A 520 23.42 26.56 1.49
N THR A 521 24.10 25.60 2.14
CA THR A 521 24.38 25.61 3.59
C THR A 521 25.84 25.41 3.96
N SER A 522 26.75 25.34 2.98
CA SER A 522 28.18 25.10 3.16
C SER A 522 28.50 23.89 4.05
N ASN A 523 28.04 22.70 3.66
CA ASN A 523 28.29 21.44 4.38
C ASN A 523 29.39 20.62 3.67
N SER A 524 30.16 19.84 4.42
CA SER A 524 31.32 19.08 3.93
C SER A 524 31.34 17.59 4.33
N ASN A 525 30.27 17.05 4.90
CA ASN A 525 30.23 15.64 5.31
C ASN A 525 28.79 15.13 5.38
N ARG A 526 28.13 15.05 4.22
CA ARG A 526 26.75 14.55 4.11
C ARG A 526 26.70 13.05 3.83
N ILE A 527 27.81 12.50 3.36
CA ILE A 527 28.02 11.10 3.04
C ILE A 527 29.36 10.70 3.66
N GLY A 528 29.40 9.55 4.33
CA GLY A 528 30.60 9.09 5.00
C GLY A 528 31.71 8.70 4.03
N ASP A 529 32.95 9.03 4.40
CA ASP A 529 34.18 8.78 3.64
C ASP A 529 34.48 7.30 3.33
N SER A 530 33.80 6.36 3.99
CA SER A 530 33.89 4.91 3.74
C SER A 530 32.80 4.37 2.81
N THR A 531 31.83 5.20 2.42
CA THR A 531 30.68 4.80 1.60
C THR A 531 31.13 4.44 0.19
N LEU A 532 31.01 3.17 -0.21
CA LEU A 532 31.31 2.74 -1.59
C LEU A 532 30.29 3.33 -2.58
N PHE A 533 30.73 4.07 -3.59
CA PHE A 533 29.85 4.59 -4.63
C PHE A 533 29.96 3.71 -5.89
N ILE A 534 28.88 2.99 -6.22
CA ILE A 534 28.80 2.08 -7.37
C ILE A 534 27.93 2.74 -8.43
N SER A 535 28.50 3.07 -9.58
CA SER A 535 27.72 3.51 -10.74
C SER A 535 27.51 2.36 -11.72
N LYS A 536 26.24 2.12 -12.05
CA LYS A 536 25.78 1.33 -13.19
C LYS A 536 25.21 2.24 -14.28
N GLY A 537 25.67 3.49 -14.33
CA GLY A 537 25.10 4.56 -15.13
C GLY A 537 24.63 5.76 -14.29
N GLY A 538 23.81 6.61 -14.90
CA GLY A 538 23.14 7.74 -14.26
C GLY A 538 23.99 9.00 -14.13
N ARG A 539 23.52 9.94 -13.31
CA ARG A 539 24.14 11.23 -13.08
C ARG A 539 24.38 11.46 -11.58
N PHE A 540 25.61 11.74 -11.20
CA PHE A 540 25.94 12.32 -9.90
C PHE A 540 26.04 13.84 -10.05
N ASN A 541 25.14 14.58 -9.43
CA ASN A 541 25.11 16.02 -9.40
C ASN A 541 25.65 16.56 -8.06
N PHE A 542 26.77 17.27 -8.09
CA PHE A 542 27.39 17.87 -6.92
C PHE A 542 27.37 19.39 -7.06
N ASN A 543 26.52 20.06 -6.29
CA ASN A 543 26.53 21.51 -6.18
C ASN A 543 27.34 21.93 -4.97
N ALA A 544 28.39 22.71 -5.17
CA ALA A 544 29.39 22.97 -4.15
C ALA A 544 29.51 24.46 -3.85
N GLY A 545 29.34 24.84 -2.58
CA GLY A 545 29.61 26.21 -2.12
C GLY A 545 31.11 26.50 -2.06
N SER A 546 31.46 27.78 -1.94
CA SER A 546 32.85 28.19 -1.72
C SER A 546 33.40 27.58 -0.43
N GLY A 547 34.52 26.86 -0.49
CA GLY A 547 35.14 26.21 0.67
C GLY A 547 34.49 24.89 1.12
N THR A 548 33.50 24.38 0.39
CA THR A 548 32.88 23.08 0.70
C THR A 548 33.67 21.92 0.10
N SER A 549 33.69 20.79 0.78
CA SER A 549 34.31 19.57 0.29
C SER A 549 33.50 18.35 0.70
N GLU A 550 33.14 17.46 -0.23
CA GLU A 550 32.55 16.18 0.11
C GLU A 550 33.58 15.08 -0.14
N THR A 551 33.78 14.20 0.83
CA THR A 551 34.60 12.99 0.65
C THR A 551 33.68 11.77 0.72
N ILE A 552 33.73 10.93 -0.29
CA ILE A 552 32.99 9.67 -0.38
C ILE A 552 34.02 8.54 -0.44
N GLY A 553 33.61 7.30 -0.23
CA GLY A 553 34.46 6.12 -0.41
C GLY A 553 34.97 5.92 -1.83
N GLN A 554 35.32 4.67 -2.14
CA GLN A 554 35.74 4.28 -3.49
C GLN A 554 34.65 4.56 -4.52
N LEU A 555 35.03 5.03 -5.71
CA LEU A 555 34.15 4.99 -6.88
C LEU A 555 34.40 3.70 -7.66
N THR A 556 33.35 2.91 -7.86
CA THR A 556 33.32 1.79 -8.80
C THR A 556 32.44 2.14 -10.00
N LEU A 557 33.03 2.15 -11.19
CA LEU A 557 32.30 2.18 -12.46
C LEU A 557 32.01 0.74 -12.85
N ALA A 558 30.83 0.25 -12.51
CA ALA A 558 30.43 -1.14 -12.72
C ALA A 558 29.85 -1.38 -14.11
N LYS A 559 28.98 -0.47 -14.59
CA LYS A 559 28.30 -0.55 -15.91
C LYS A 559 27.96 0.85 -16.43
N GLY A 560 27.73 0.97 -17.74
CA GLY A 560 27.21 2.19 -18.36
C GLY A 560 28.15 3.40 -18.30
N GLU A 561 27.58 4.58 -18.54
CA GLU A 561 28.25 5.86 -18.42
C GLU A 561 27.85 6.54 -17.11
N LEU A 562 28.82 6.90 -16.26
CA LEU A 562 28.57 7.84 -15.17
C LEU A 562 28.75 9.27 -15.67
N GLN A 563 27.74 10.13 -15.48
CA GLN A 563 27.90 11.57 -15.61
C GLN A 563 28.12 12.23 -14.26
N ILE A 564 29.21 12.96 -14.08
CA ILE A 564 29.40 13.83 -12.92
C ILE A 564 29.14 15.26 -13.37
N ALA A 565 28.07 15.86 -12.85
CA ALA A 565 27.81 17.28 -12.98
C ALA A 565 28.29 17.98 -11.71
N HIS A 566 29.10 19.03 -11.86
CA HIS A 566 29.62 19.79 -10.73
C HIS A 566 29.28 21.28 -10.91
N ALA A 567 28.73 21.92 -9.88
CA ALA A 567 28.48 23.37 -9.85
C ALA A 567 29.26 24.04 -8.70
N GLY A 568 29.59 25.32 -8.84
CA GLY A 568 30.31 26.10 -7.82
C GLY A 568 31.81 25.77 -7.68
N THR A 569 32.44 26.07 -6.54
CA THR A 569 33.93 26.06 -6.41
C THR A 569 34.49 25.04 -5.41
N GLY A 570 33.63 24.27 -4.74
CA GLY A 570 34.03 23.24 -3.78
C GLY A 570 34.68 22.00 -4.42
N THR A 571 34.94 20.99 -3.60
CA THR A 571 35.68 19.78 -3.98
C THR A 571 34.87 18.51 -3.71
N LEU A 572 34.69 17.66 -4.71
CA LEU A 572 34.27 16.27 -4.55
C LEU A 572 35.51 15.37 -4.54
N THR A 573 35.68 14.56 -3.51
CA THR A 573 36.77 13.58 -3.39
C THR A 573 36.21 12.18 -3.21
N PHE A 574 36.72 11.21 -3.95
CA PHE A 574 36.57 9.79 -3.65
C PHE A 574 37.84 9.34 -2.91
N SER A 575 37.70 8.71 -1.75
CA SER A 575 38.79 8.56 -0.77
C SER A 575 39.91 7.61 -1.21
N SER A 576 39.65 6.76 -2.21
CA SER A 576 40.59 5.77 -2.74
C SER A 576 40.75 5.86 -4.26
N SER A 577 41.45 4.91 -4.88
CA SER A 577 41.57 4.83 -6.33
C SER A 577 40.26 4.38 -6.99
N LEU A 578 39.99 4.92 -8.18
CA LEU A 578 38.92 4.45 -9.05
C LEU A 578 39.05 2.95 -9.34
N ASP A 579 37.96 2.21 -9.15
CA ASP A 579 37.79 0.86 -9.67
C ASP A 579 36.92 0.93 -10.94
N ARG A 580 37.48 0.57 -12.10
CA ARG A 580 36.79 0.64 -13.38
C ARG A 580 36.64 -0.77 -13.96
N GLN A 581 35.40 -1.16 -14.22
CA GLN A 581 35.11 -2.35 -15.01
C GLN A 581 35.21 -2.05 -16.52
N PRO A 582 35.71 -2.99 -17.35
CA PRO A 582 35.75 -2.82 -18.80
C PRO A 582 34.38 -2.47 -19.39
N GLY A 583 34.38 -1.68 -20.45
CA GLY A 583 33.17 -1.22 -21.11
C GLY A 583 32.59 0.06 -20.54
N THR A 584 32.96 0.51 -19.33
CA THR A 584 32.36 1.69 -18.69
C THR A 584 33.00 3.02 -19.11
N THR A 585 32.23 4.11 -19.07
CA THR A 585 32.72 5.46 -19.38
C THR A 585 32.40 6.47 -18.27
N LEU A 586 33.22 7.53 -18.16
CA LEU A 586 33.03 8.63 -17.22
C LEU A 586 32.99 9.96 -17.96
N ASN A 587 31.95 10.74 -17.74
CA ASN A 587 31.83 12.08 -18.30
C ASN A 587 31.62 13.13 -17.21
N ILE A 588 32.62 13.97 -16.98
CA ILE A 588 32.48 15.15 -16.12
C ILE A 588 31.98 16.30 -17.00
N THR A 589 30.74 16.71 -16.83
CA THR A 589 30.06 17.57 -17.82
C THR A 589 30.54 19.02 -17.81
N ARG A 590 31.18 19.46 -16.73
CA ARG A 590 31.69 20.83 -16.57
C ARG A 590 33.08 20.99 -17.16
N ALA A 591 33.22 21.93 -18.11
CA ALA A 591 34.44 22.09 -18.90
C ALA A 591 35.63 22.72 -18.16
N ASP A 592 35.41 23.52 -17.11
CA ASP A 592 36.44 24.24 -16.35
C ASP A 592 36.83 23.56 -15.02
N ILE A 593 36.42 22.30 -14.81
CA ILE A 593 36.79 21.52 -13.61
C ILE A 593 38.32 21.39 -13.49
N GLY A 594 38.84 21.42 -12.26
CA GLY A 594 40.27 21.47 -11.99
C GLY A 594 40.86 22.89 -12.01
N GLY A 595 40.15 23.85 -12.63
CA GLY A 595 40.32 25.28 -12.41
C GLY A 595 39.32 25.80 -11.37
N SER A 596 38.02 25.74 -11.71
CA SER A 596 36.91 26.09 -10.82
C SER A 596 36.16 24.83 -10.40
N GLY A 597 36.13 24.55 -9.09
CA GLY A 597 35.64 23.27 -8.57
C GLY A 597 36.61 22.12 -8.86
N LYS A 598 36.49 21.03 -8.09
CA LYS A 598 37.47 19.93 -8.13
C LYS A 598 36.74 18.59 -7.99
N VAL A 599 37.10 17.62 -8.84
CA VAL A 599 36.70 16.21 -8.69
C VAL A 599 37.99 15.39 -8.59
N LYS A 600 38.18 14.71 -7.47
CA LYS A 600 39.46 14.10 -7.07
C LYS A 600 39.29 12.67 -6.57
N PHE A 601 40.41 11.95 -6.59
CA PHE A 601 40.64 10.71 -5.88
C PHE A 601 41.73 10.91 -4.82
N GLY A 602 41.62 10.19 -3.70
CA GLY A 602 42.62 10.19 -2.63
C GLY A 602 43.97 9.63 -3.11
N SER A 603 43.93 8.69 -4.06
CA SER A 603 45.09 8.25 -4.83
C SER A 603 45.07 8.87 -6.22
N ALA A 604 46.14 9.58 -6.61
CA ALA A 604 46.20 10.23 -7.91
C ALA A 604 46.13 9.20 -9.06
N LEU A 605 45.31 9.50 -10.07
CA LEU A 605 45.29 8.71 -11.31
C LEU A 605 46.55 9.00 -12.13
N THR A 606 47.12 7.96 -12.74
CA THR A 606 48.21 8.11 -13.71
C THR A 606 47.66 8.63 -15.04
N THR A 607 48.51 9.34 -15.78
CA THR A 607 48.19 9.77 -17.15
C THR A 607 49.18 9.17 -18.14
N VAL A 608 48.72 8.91 -19.36
CA VAL A 608 49.56 8.47 -20.48
C VAL A 608 49.45 9.53 -21.56
N ASN A 609 50.59 10.12 -21.91
CA ASN A 609 50.67 11.27 -22.82
C ASN A 609 49.73 12.42 -22.39
N GLY A 610 49.56 12.62 -21.07
CA GLY A 610 48.78 13.73 -20.50
C GLY A 610 47.28 13.52 -20.39
N ILE A 611 46.72 12.40 -20.87
CA ILE A 611 45.31 12.03 -20.66
C ILE A 611 45.16 10.83 -19.72
N VAL A 612 43.98 10.66 -19.13
CA VAL A 612 43.62 9.43 -18.41
C VAL A 612 43.70 8.24 -19.40
N PRO A 613 44.44 7.17 -19.07
CA PRO A 613 44.68 6.06 -19.99
C PRO A 613 43.38 5.32 -20.32
N GLY A 614 43.24 4.86 -21.56
CA GLY A 614 42.10 4.05 -22.00
C GLY A 614 40.96 4.83 -22.69
N GLY A 615 41.05 6.16 -22.81
CA GLY A 615 40.11 6.94 -23.64
C GLY A 615 38.63 6.86 -23.21
N TRP A 616 38.36 6.49 -21.95
CA TRP A 616 37.01 6.28 -21.41
C TRP A 616 36.50 7.45 -20.56
N ALA A 617 37.35 8.46 -20.30
CA ALA A 617 37.04 9.60 -19.44
C ALA A 617 37.09 10.94 -20.19
N THR A 618 36.06 11.76 -20.03
CA THR A 618 35.98 13.11 -20.60
C THR A 618 35.70 14.19 -19.55
N VAL A 619 36.13 15.40 -19.86
CA VAL A 619 35.81 16.62 -19.11
C VAL A 619 35.27 17.66 -20.10
N GLY A 620 34.03 18.11 -19.88
CA GLY A 620 33.29 18.91 -20.84
C GLY A 620 33.17 18.16 -22.18
N LYS A 621 33.87 18.66 -23.20
CA LYS A 621 33.94 18.04 -24.54
C LYS A 621 35.39 17.75 -24.94
N GLU A 622 36.24 17.50 -23.95
CA GLU A 622 37.66 17.19 -24.12
C GLU A 622 38.01 15.88 -23.39
N TRP A 623 39.13 15.26 -23.76
CA TRP A 623 39.68 14.16 -22.96
C TRP A 623 39.99 14.62 -21.54
N ALA A 624 39.79 13.74 -20.57
CA ALA A 624 40.17 14.02 -19.20
C ALA A 624 41.69 13.96 -19.05
N THR A 625 42.27 14.97 -18.40
CA THR A 625 43.59 14.91 -17.76
C THR A 625 43.41 14.81 -16.24
N TYR A 626 44.48 14.48 -15.52
CA TYR A 626 44.48 14.39 -14.06
C TYR A 626 45.75 15.01 -13.47
N GLY A 627 45.60 15.80 -12.40
CA GLY A 627 46.73 16.46 -11.72
C GLY A 627 46.41 16.84 -10.27
N ALA A 628 47.16 17.80 -9.71
CA ALA A 628 47.03 18.21 -8.30
C ALA A 628 45.61 18.73 -7.92
N ASN A 629 44.86 19.26 -8.90
CA ASN A 629 43.49 19.71 -8.72
C ASN A 629 42.43 18.66 -9.10
N GLY A 630 42.85 17.42 -9.39
CA GLY A 630 41.96 16.35 -9.82
C GLY A 630 41.82 16.32 -11.34
N PHE A 631 40.64 15.95 -11.81
CA PHE A 631 40.31 15.99 -13.22
C PHE A 631 40.36 17.40 -13.81
N GLY A 632 40.71 17.50 -15.09
CA GLY A 632 40.58 18.72 -15.88
C GLY A 632 40.48 18.43 -17.38
N PRO A 633 40.14 19.43 -18.21
CA PRO A 633 40.10 19.27 -19.66
C PRO A 633 41.53 19.20 -20.21
N PHE A 634 41.83 18.18 -20.99
CA PHE A 634 43.11 18.11 -21.69
C PHE A 634 43.18 19.20 -22.78
N SER A 635 44.30 19.92 -22.85
CA SER A 635 44.52 21.01 -23.81
C SER A 635 45.77 20.85 -24.67
N GLY A 636 46.66 19.90 -24.34
CA GLY A 636 47.95 19.67 -25.02
C GLY A 636 47.86 18.92 -26.34
N TYR A 637 46.80 19.14 -27.13
CA TYR A 637 46.62 18.43 -28.39
C TYR A 637 47.60 18.90 -29.45
N THR A 638 48.03 17.96 -30.31
CA THR A 638 48.51 18.32 -31.64
C THR A 638 47.28 18.64 -32.49
N VAL A 639 46.99 19.93 -32.64
CA VAL A 639 45.88 20.41 -33.46
C VAL A 639 46.29 20.26 -34.91
N ASP A 640 45.67 19.32 -35.60
CA ASP A 640 46.17 18.87 -36.88
C ASP A 640 45.24 19.19 -38.05
N GLN A 641 45.91 19.74 -39.05
CA GLN A 641 45.42 20.14 -40.35
C GLN A 641 45.95 19.18 -41.46
N SER A 642 46.83 18.22 -41.14
CA SER A 642 47.35 17.17 -42.04
C SER A 642 48.04 16.02 -41.26
N PRO A 643 47.52 14.77 -41.26
CA PRO A 643 47.99 13.60 -40.46
C PRO A 643 49.43 13.10 -40.65
N THR A 644 50.34 13.89 -41.21
CA THR A 644 51.76 13.57 -41.40
C THR A 644 52.61 13.78 -40.14
N THR A 645 52.07 14.44 -39.12
CA THR A 645 52.77 14.75 -37.85
C THR A 645 52.33 13.85 -36.69
N TRP A 646 51.44 12.90 -36.96
CA TRP A 646 50.88 12.00 -35.96
C TRP A 646 51.89 10.94 -35.52
N LEU A 647 52.17 10.91 -34.22
CA LEU A 647 53.06 9.96 -33.56
C LEU A 647 52.29 9.16 -32.50
N ALA A 648 52.85 8.05 -32.04
CA ALA A 648 52.19 7.19 -31.04
C ALA A 648 51.86 7.91 -29.72
N THR A 649 52.58 8.99 -29.39
CA THR A 649 52.33 9.84 -28.21
C THR A 649 51.33 10.97 -28.47
N THR A 650 50.91 11.17 -29.72
CA THR A 650 50.08 12.29 -30.15
C THR A 650 48.63 12.13 -29.71
N ASN A 651 48.12 13.08 -28.95
CA ASN A 651 46.68 13.33 -28.86
C ASN A 651 46.29 14.24 -30.03
N ALA A 652 45.75 13.65 -31.09
CA ALA A 652 45.40 14.38 -32.31
C ALA A 652 44.06 15.08 -32.14
N LYS A 653 43.98 16.37 -32.51
CA LYS A 653 42.73 17.12 -32.57
C LYS A 653 42.46 17.63 -33.97
N VAL A 654 41.49 17.04 -34.64
CA VAL A 654 41.05 17.43 -35.99
C VAL A 654 39.95 18.48 -35.83
N SER A 655 40.33 19.75 -35.87
CA SER A 655 39.43 20.90 -35.75
C SER A 655 39.46 21.88 -36.92
N GLY A 656 40.51 21.85 -37.75
CA GLY A 656 40.72 22.73 -38.90
C GLY A 656 40.47 22.05 -40.26
N THR A 657 41.54 21.58 -40.92
CA THR A 657 41.51 21.04 -42.30
C THR A 657 40.56 19.87 -42.47
N ASN A 658 39.95 19.81 -43.65
CA ASN A 658 38.99 18.80 -44.04
C ASN A 658 39.16 18.46 -45.54
N PRO A 659 39.38 17.19 -45.94
CA PRO A 659 39.57 16.02 -45.07
C PRO A 659 40.99 15.94 -44.49
N ALA A 660 41.13 15.53 -43.22
CA ALA A 660 42.41 15.11 -42.65
C ALA A 660 42.76 13.72 -43.21
N THR A 661 43.72 13.64 -44.13
CA THR A 661 44.02 12.40 -44.88
C THR A 661 45.39 11.85 -44.52
N MET A 662 45.45 10.60 -44.08
CA MET A 662 46.71 9.92 -43.75
C MET A 662 47.57 9.66 -45.00
N SER A 663 48.88 9.42 -44.84
CA SER A 663 49.78 9.00 -45.93
C SER A 663 50.39 7.60 -45.70
N ALA A 664 50.38 7.10 -44.47
CA ALA A 664 50.82 5.76 -44.07
C ALA A 664 49.90 5.19 -42.97
N SER A 665 50.06 3.92 -42.61
CA SER A 665 49.49 3.41 -41.36
C SER A 665 50.13 4.16 -40.20
N THR A 666 49.33 4.57 -39.23
CA THR A 666 49.77 5.48 -38.17
C THR A 666 49.22 5.02 -36.84
N THR A 667 50.03 5.15 -35.80
CA THR A 667 49.58 5.02 -34.41
C THR A 667 49.54 6.40 -33.77
N ILE A 668 48.44 6.72 -33.10
CA ILE A 668 48.29 7.92 -32.26
C ILE A 668 47.85 7.54 -30.87
N ASN A 669 48.05 8.43 -29.90
CA ASN A 669 47.55 8.19 -28.55
C ASN A 669 46.02 8.23 -28.54
N SER A 670 45.42 9.35 -28.94
CA SER A 670 43.97 9.55 -28.97
C SER A 670 43.54 10.45 -30.13
N LEU A 671 42.26 10.41 -30.49
CA LEU A 671 41.68 11.26 -31.54
C LEU A 671 40.50 12.07 -30.98
N ASN A 672 40.52 13.39 -31.17
CA ASN A 672 39.39 14.28 -30.92
C ASN A 672 39.00 14.99 -32.24
N ILE A 673 37.77 14.78 -32.69
CA ILE A 673 37.20 15.41 -33.87
C ILE A 673 36.16 16.43 -33.40
N THR A 674 36.39 17.69 -33.74
CA THR A 674 35.51 18.78 -33.32
C THR A 674 35.56 19.93 -34.33
N THR A 675 34.82 21.01 -34.09
CA THR A 675 34.94 22.23 -34.88
C THR A 675 34.50 23.46 -34.08
N SER A 676 35.06 24.61 -34.42
CA SER A 676 34.57 25.93 -33.98
C SER A 676 33.88 26.71 -35.11
N ASN A 677 33.95 26.23 -36.36
CA ASN A 677 33.46 26.95 -37.54
C ASN A 677 32.18 26.35 -38.15
N ASN A 678 31.45 25.54 -37.38
CA ASN A 678 30.18 24.97 -37.81
C ASN A 678 30.26 24.08 -39.07
N GLN A 679 31.41 23.48 -39.38
CA GLN A 679 31.55 22.53 -40.49
C GLN A 679 31.85 21.11 -40.00
N ASN A 680 31.39 20.13 -40.78
CA ASN A 680 31.76 18.74 -40.57
C ASN A 680 33.26 18.53 -40.78
N ARG A 681 33.78 17.45 -40.23
CA ARG A 681 35.17 17.02 -40.38
C ARG A 681 35.19 15.58 -40.85
N THR A 682 36.11 15.28 -41.74
CA THR A 682 36.36 13.95 -42.26
C THR A 682 37.79 13.57 -41.96
N VAL A 683 37.97 12.44 -41.29
CA VAL A 683 39.28 11.77 -41.13
C VAL A 683 39.34 10.63 -42.14
N ASN A 684 40.15 10.78 -43.18
CA ASN A 684 40.35 9.77 -44.22
C ASN A 684 41.58 8.91 -43.87
N LEU A 685 41.37 7.64 -43.57
CA LEU A 685 42.45 6.70 -43.29
C LEU A 685 43.16 6.23 -44.57
N GLY A 686 42.60 6.54 -45.74
CA GLY A 686 43.15 6.32 -47.09
C GLY A 686 43.01 4.88 -47.58
N ALA A 687 44.05 4.30 -48.19
CA ALA A 687 43.99 2.98 -48.82
C ALA A 687 43.39 1.91 -47.87
N ALA A 688 42.65 0.95 -48.42
CA ALA A 688 41.87 -0.02 -47.65
C ALA A 688 42.69 -0.90 -46.68
N ASN A 689 43.98 -1.12 -46.96
CA ASN A 689 44.90 -1.89 -46.13
C ASN A 689 45.61 -1.06 -45.04
N ARG A 690 45.25 0.22 -44.90
CA ARG A 690 45.92 1.14 -43.99
C ARG A 690 45.18 1.23 -42.68
N THR A 691 45.94 1.21 -41.58
CA THR A 691 45.39 1.13 -40.23
C THR A 691 45.74 2.39 -39.45
N LEU A 692 44.74 2.98 -38.80
CA LEU A 692 44.93 3.93 -37.71
C LEU A 692 44.75 3.20 -36.38
N THR A 693 45.84 3.07 -35.64
CA THR A 693 45.84 2.50 -34.30
C THR A 693 45.68 3.61 -33.27
N ILE A 694 44.63 3.53 -32.45
CA ILE A 694 44.43 4.43 -31.32
C ILE A 694 45.00 3.77 -30.06
N ALA A 695 46.21 4.14 -29.66
CA ALA A 695 46.94 3.48 -28.58
C ALA A 695 46.19 3.51 -27.24
N SER A 696 45.51 4.62 -26.93
CA SER A 696 44.63 4.72 -25.75
C SER A 696 43.24 4.11 -25.96
N GLY A 697 42.86 3.77 -27.19
CA GLY A 697 41.49 3.38 -27.53
C GLY A 697 40.49 4.53 -27.70
N GLY A 698 40.81 5.77 -27.30
CA GLY A 698 39.85 6.89 -27.30
C GLY A 698 39.67 7.62 -28.64
N ILE A 699 38.43 7.62 -29.15
CA ILE A 699 37.92 8.49 -30.22
C ILE A 699 36.78 9.37 -29.68
N LEU A 700 36.97 10.67 -29.74
CA LEU A 700 36.01 11.68 -29.29
C LEU A 700 35.47 12.45 -30.50
N SER A 701 34.16 12.65 -30.57
CA SER A 701 33.49 13.46 -31.59
C SER A 701 32.48 14.40 -30.95
N SER A 702 32.42 15.67 -31.35
CA SER A 702 31.52 16.66 -30.74
C SER A 702 31.00 17.68 -31.75
N THR A 703 29.97 18.45 -31.41
CA THR A 703 29.46 19.63 -32.13
C THR A 703 28.79 19.42 -33.50
N ARG A 704 29.32 18.55 -34.38
CA ARG A 704 28.89 18.40 -35.78
C ARG A 704 28.82 16.93 -36.25
N ASP A 705 28.38 16.73 -37.49
CA ASP A 705 28.23 15.41 -38.12
C ASP A 705 29.57 14.98 -38.73
N HIS A 706 30.45 14.43 -37.92
CA HIS A 706 31.79 14.05 -38.33
C HIS A 706 31.82 12.67 -39.00
N VAL A 707 32.88 12.40 -39.78
CA VAL A 707 33.06 11.15 -40.54
C VAL A 707 34.48 10.62 -40.36
N ILE A 708 34.63 9.30 -40.17
CA ILE A 708 35.89 8.57 -40.34
C ILE A 708 35.72 7.59 -41.50
N ASN A 709 36.56 7.72 -42.52
CA ASN A 709 36.35 7.09 -43.81
C ASN A 709 37.58 6.34 -44.33
N GLN A 710 37.32 5.26 -45.06
CA GLN A 710 38.32 4.35 -45.67
C GLN A 710 39.26 3.68 -44.65
N GLY A 711 40.07 2.71 -45.09
CA GLY A 711 41.02 1.99 -44.24
C GLY A 711 40.39 1.27 -43.03
N ALA A 712 41.23 1.01 -42.02
CA ALA A 712 40.86 0.31 -40.79
C ALA A 712 41.19 1.11 -39.52
N LEU A 713 40.35 0.99 -38.50
CA LEU A 713 40.55 1.46 -37.13
C LEU A 713 40.82 0.26 -36.23
N THR A 714 41.74 0.39 -35.27
CA THR A 714 41.98 -0.61 -34.24
C THR A 714 42.38 0.06 -32.93
N SER A 715 42.13 -0.60 -31.80
CA SER A 715 42.65 -0.15 -30.52
C SER A 715 44.10 -0.62 -30.32
N GLY A 716 44.85 0.10 -29.50
CA GLY A 716 46.09 -0.39 -28.88
C GLY A 716 45.94 -0.74 -27.39
N GLY A 717 44.73 -0.62 -26.82
CA GLY A 717 44.45 -0.71 -25.38
C GLY A 717 43.26 -1.61 -25.00
N SER A 718 42.94 -2.62 -25.81
CA SER A 718 41.87 -3.62 -25.60
C SER A 718 40.42 -3.11 -25.74
N GLU A 719 40.20 -1.79 -25.71
CA GLU A 719 38.90 -1.15 -25.95
C GLU A 719 39.05 -0.05 -27.00
N LEU A 720 38.13 0.03 -27.96
CA LEU A 720 37.97 1.18 -28.84
C LEU A 720 36.74 1.96 -28.41
N VAL A 721 36.96 3.08 -27.73
CA VAL A 721 35.93 3.90 -27.10
C VAL A 721 35.56 5.06 -28.01
N PHE A 722 34.30 5.09 -28.43
CA PHE A 722 33.68 6.19 -29.16
C PHE A 722 32.83 7.02 -28.20
N THR A 723 33.30 8.21 -27.84
CA THR A 723 32.49 9.18 -27.08
C THR A 723 31.97 10.24 -28.05
N ILE A 724 30.64 10.32 -28.19
CA ILE A 724 30.01 11.25 -29.14
C ILE A 724 29.11 12.22 -28.39
N PHE A 725 29.41 13.51 -28.52
CA PHE A 725 28.60 14.60 -27.98
C PHE A 725 27.75 15.26 -29.08
N ASP A 726 26.58 15.77 -28.67
CA ASP A 726 25.63 16.59 -29.42
C ASP A 726 24.97 15.96 -30.65
N ARG A 727 25.76 15.53 -31.64
CA ARG A 727 25.28 15.10 -32.97
C ARG A 727 25.78 13.70 -33.31
N GLN A 728 26.43 13.49 -34.46
CA GLN A 728 26.79 12.15 -34.93
C GLN A 728 28.26 11.98 -35.33
N LEU A 729 28.74 10.74 -35.25
CA LEU A 729 29.95 10.27 -35.94
C LEU A 729 29.58 9.12 -36.88
N THR A 730 29.91 9.26 -38.16
CA THR A 730 29.78 8.18 -39.14
C THR A 730 31.11 7.50 -39.35
N VAL A 731 31.19 6.19 -39.09
CA VAL A 731 32.38 5.38 -39.29
C VAL A 731 32.14 4.44 -40.47
N ASN A 732 32.71 4.80 -41.61
CA ASN A 732 32.72 3.98 -42.83
C ASN A 732 33.93 3.02 -42.89
N SER A 733 34.91 3.26 -42.03
CA SER A 733 36.14 2.46 -41.93
C SER A 733 35.84 1.10 -41.29
N VAL A 734 36.66 0.09 -41.56
CA VAL A 734 36.58 -1.20 -40.86
C VAL A 734 37.08 -1.02 -39.43
N VAL A 735 36.26 -1.33 -38.43
CA VAL A 735 36.72 -1.46 -37.04
C VAL A 735 37.23 -2.90 -36.85
N SER A 736 38.49 -3.04 -36.44
CA SER A 736 39.23 -4.29 -36.32
C SER A 736 39.91 -4.42 -34.96
N GLY A 737 40.40 -5.61 -34.63
CA GLY A 737 41.13 -5.88 -33.38
C GLY A 737 40.71 -7.22 -32.75
N ALA A 738 41.66 -8.15 -32.60
CA ALA A 738 41.39 -9.43 -31.94
C ALA A 738 41.29 -9.21 -30.43
N GLY A 739 40.15 -9.56 -29.84
CA GLY A 739 39.84 -9.33 -28.42
C GLY A 739 39.40 -7.90 -28.08
N ASP A 740 39.56 -6.95 -29.01
CA ASP A 740 39.20 -5.55 -28.80
C ASP A 740 37.67 -5.38 -28.69
N SER A 741 37.24 -4.70 -27.63
CA SER A 741 35.83 -4.35 -27.41
C SER A 741 35.49 -2.98 -28.01
N LEU A 742 34.26 -2.79 -28.47
CA LEU A 742 33.74 -1.49 -28.88
C LEU A 742 32.92 -0.87 -27.76
N VAL A 743 33.23 0.36 -27.37
CA VAL A 743 32.48 1.09 -26.33
C VAL A 743 31.88 2.36 -26.91
N LYS A 744 30.61 2.62 -26.64
CA LYS A 744 29.90 3.84 -27.05
C LYS A 744 29.45 4.64 -25.83
N GLY A 745 30.06 5.82 -25.63
CA GLY A 745 29.67 6.83 -24.65
C GLY A 745 29.10 8.11 -25.29
N GLY A 746 28.61 9.02 -24.45
CA GLY A 746 28.02 10.32 -24.82
C GLY A 746 26.63 10.23 -25.48
N LEU A 747 25.89 11.34 -25.43
CA LEU A 747 24.49 11.40 -25.89
C LEU A 747 24.29 11.36 -27.41
N GLY A 748 25.35 11.54 -28.19
CA GLY A 748 25.29 11.58 -29.65
C GLY A 748 25.12 10.21 -30.33
N LEU A 749 24.93 10.24 -31.64
CA LEU A 749 24.68 9.11 -32.52
C LEU A 749 25.98 8.52 -33.11
N LEU A 750 26.24 7.24 -32.90
CA LEU A 750 27.28 6.48 -33.62
C LEU A 750 26.66 5.74 -34.81
N ILE A 751 27.20 5.92 -36.01
CA ILE A 751 26.79 5.15 -37.19
C ILE A 751 27.95 4.27 -37.63
N LEU A 752 27.75 2.95 -37.63
CA LEU A 752 28.74 1.97 -38.07
C LEU A 752 28.31 1.40 -39.42
N ASN A 753 29.05 1.72 -40.50
CA ASN A 753 28.76 1.24 -41.85
C ASN A 753 29.75 0.17 -42.34
N GLY A 754 30.96 0.15 -41.76
CA GLY A 754 32.03 -0.78 -42.10
C GLY A 754 31.65 -2.25 -41.84
N THR A 755 32.22 -3.17 -42.61
CA THR A 755 32.19 -4.61 -42.28
C THR A 755 33.25 -4.84 -41.21
N ASN A 756 32.83 -4.81 -39.95
CA ASN A 756 33.73 -4.77 -38.82
C ASN A 756 34.19 -6.18 -38.44
N SER A 757 35.44 -6.29 -38.00
CA SER A 757 36.10 -7.57 -37.74
C SER A 757 36.71 -7.68 -36.33
N TYR A 758 36.41 -6.74 -35.44
CA TYR A 758 36.77 -6.87 -34.02
C TYR A 758 36.03 -8.07 -33.39
N THR A 759 36.60 -8.68 -32.35
CA THR A 759 36.05 -9.91 -31.74
C THR A 759 35.70 -9.77 -30.25
N GLY A 760 35.94 -8.62 -29.63
CA GLY A 760 35.54 -8.34 -28.26
C GLY A 760 34.07 -7.96 -28.13
N LYS A 761 33.66 -7.53 -26.93
CA LYS A 761 32.26 -7.17 -26.62
C LYS A 761 31.89 -5.79 -27.18
N THR A 762 30.60 -5.54 -27.33
CA THR A 762 30.06 -4.21 -27.63
C THR A 762 29.30 -3.64 -26.44
N TYR A 763 29.71 -2.48 -25.94
CA TYR A 763 29.08 -1.76 -24.84
C TYR A 763 28.42 -0.48 -25.34
N LEU A 764 27.11 -0.36 -25.19
CA LEU A 764 26.33 0.83 -25.53
C LEU A 764 25.88 1.54 -24.26
N ASN A 765 26.70 2.47 -23.78
CA ASN A 765 26.53 3.11 -22.47
C ASN A 765 25.64 4.36 -22.49
N ASN A 766 25.62 5.08 -23.60
CA ASN A 766 24.79 6.27 -23.75
C ASN A 766 24.57 6.66 -25.22
N GLY A 767 23.56 7.51 -25.46
CA GLY A 767 23.20 8.01 -26.78
C GLY A 767 22.51 6.96 -27.64
N THR A 768 22.84 6.92 -28.93
CA THR A 768 22.25 6.00 -29.90
C THR A 768 23.34 5.41 -30.79
N THR A 769 23.18 4.14 -31.19
CA THR A 769 23.99 3.48 -32.22
C THR A 769 23.09 3.04 -33.36
N ARG A 770 23.52 3.28 -34.60
CA ARG A 770 22.81 2.85 -35.81
C ARG A 770 23.70 1.95 -36.66
N ILE A 771 23.15 0.79 -37.01
CA ILE A 771 23.71 -0.20 -37.91
C ILE A 771 22.71 -0.53 -39.03
N THR A 772 23.18 -1.16 -40.09
CA THR A 772 22.32 -1.68 -41.17
C THR A 772 22.45 -3.20 -41.36
N ARG A 773 23.50 -3.81 -40.78
CA ARG A 773 23.84 -5.22 -40.86
C ARG A 773 24.49 -5.68 -39.56
N ASP A 774 24.30 -6.94 -39.18
CA ASP A 774 24.85 -7.51 -37.93
C ASP A 774 26.38 -7.43 -37.87
N ASN A 775 27.06 -7.66 -39.01
CA ASN A 775 28.52 -7.53 -39.10
C ASN A 775 29.03 -6.08 -38.97
N ASN A 776 28.16 -5.08 -38.82
CA ASN A 776 28.56 -3.75 -38.34
C ASN A 776 28.90 -3.77 -36.84
N LEU A 777 28.53 -4.82 -36.09
CA LEU A 777 28.90 -5.02 -34.67
C LEU A 777 30.07 -5.99 -34.48
N GLY A 778 30.87 -6.25 -35.52
CA GLY A 778 32.06 -7.08 -35.43
C GLY A 778 31.80 -8.55 -35.78
N THR A 779 32.79 -9.39 -35.47
CA THR A 779 32.75 -10.82 -35.72
C THR A 779 31.90 -11.51 -34.66
N ALA A 780 30.87 -12.25 -35.09
CA ALA A 780 30.05 -13.05 -34.18
C ALA A 780 30.93 -14.08 -33.42
N PRO A 781 30.73 -14.28 -32.11
CA PRO A 781 31.47 -15.27 -31.34
C PRO A 781 31.25 -16.69 -31.88
N GLY A 782 32.30 -17.52 -31.84
CA GLY A 782 32.21 -18.93 -32.23
C GLY A 782 31.38 -19.82 -31.27
N GLY A 783 30.89 -19.26 -30.16
CA GLY A 783 30.05 -19.90 -29.15
C GLY A 783 29.39 -18.86 -28.24
N LEU A 784 28.53 -19.28 -27.30
CA LEU A 784 27.82 -18.35 -26.41
C LEU A 784 28.80 -17.54 -25.53
N VAL A 785 28.69 -16.21 -25.61
CA VAL A 785 29.38 -15.26 -24.72
C VAL A 785 28.30 -14.40 -24.05
N ALA A 786 28.16 -14.51 -22.73
CA ALA A 786 27.22 -13.69 -21.96
C ALA A 786 27.54 -12.20 -22.12
N ASP A 787 26.49 -11.38 -22.28
CA ASP A 787 26.59 -9.92 -22.48
C ASP A 787 27.58 -9.56 -23.61
N HIS A 788 27.50 -10.25 -24.75
CA HIS A 788 28.34 -9.92 -25.92
C HIS A 788 28.00 -8.54 -26.50
N LEU A 789 26.71 -8.19 -26.47
CA LEU A 789 26.19 -6.84 -26.68
C LEU A 789 25.51 -6.39 -25.38
N GLU A 790 26.01 -5.34 -24.75
CA GLU A 790 25.47 -4.77 -23.52
C GLU A 790 24.86 -3.39 -23.80
N ILE A 791 23.59 -3.20 -23.44
CA ILE A 791 22.86 -1.94 -23.58
C ILE A 791 22.51 -1.45 -22.17
N ASN A 792 23.04 -0.27 -21.80
CA ASN A 792 22.93 0.30 -20.46
C ASN A 792 22.05 1.54 -20.40
#